data_AF-A0A832V0V5-F1
#
_entry.id   AF-A0A832V0V5-F1
#
_cell.length_a   1.000
_cell.length_b   1.000
_cell.length_c   1.000
_cell.angle_alpha   90.00
_cell.angle_beta   90.00
_cell.angle_gamma   90.00
#
_symmetry.space_group_name_H-M   'P 1'
#
loop_
_entity.id
_entity.type
_entity.pdbx_description
1 polymer ?
#
loop_
_entity_poly.entity_id
_entity_poly.type
_entity_poly.pdbx_seq_one_letter_code
_entity_poly.pdbx_strand_id
1 'polypeptide(L)'
;MADKKKKEEIPVLKEHEELQKIIEKYGVEQRKKAVAPTELRFVTKEFKEFQEEYFAAGEPKTLFEKACRFSGRVLKVGIKKEDEEKLNQILYYTGLVIRPAEVISFGIFAFMLFLILSAALFFTFGFIYALVSVIVGVIALFGIQKYPEYLQRVSTVETLNSMPLAITYMVIYLRTSATLEGAVRFTAAHLTGTLGRDLRKLVWDLENGAYLSMDQALAEYAAKWQSTNQNFATAIELIRNSMKIADEKERIKTLDEGARIMLRGNLEMMQKFARGLRLPIIVLYMLGIVLPVMGLVIAPVITTLMARGISVNALIIVYNFLLPIIIYVMLKIVLSKRPGGFSRPDIEGYPGLPEPGHYIITTKAGKEHQIPLLLVSIVAFILISIPGFLMILNPPAQVGFELPRIIQSLTIIIGASAGIIIYTIGSSYQKLKVRAEIEELENGLDSALYQLGERISMGTPIESAIIRSADEIKAGVIRGFFYRVGTSMKNLGMPLEQALFDPENGALRFYPSKTLQTIMEVLVESTKKGLGAAAVSMKTIGKFLENLRTVKNTIEGLIGNTVTTMKFQAQFLTSFIAGVIIALDILLFKILTELGKRVESIALPKDVSVTSVSGLFKSSMFNVATVVPAEHMQIIVGVYMIEVTILLSIMINGVMNGKDDIYKNYSIGTNLLFSTVIYVFALFFGIMLFSGLKLSPG
;
A
#
# COMPACT_ATOMS: atom_id res chain seq x y z
N MET A 1 -50.84 6.03 -28.12
CA MET A 1 -49.86 5.16 -28.78
C MET A 1 -48.67 5.01 -27.85
N ALA A 2 -48.52 3.82 -27.28
CA ALA A 2 -47.51 3.50 -26.28
C ALA A 2 -46.19 3.13 -26.98
N ASP A 3 -45.14 3.91 -26.75
CA ASP A 3 -43.80 3.58 -27.22
C ASP A 3 -43.05 2.81 -26.13
N LYS A 4 -42.78 1.54 -26.41
CA LYS A 4 -42.08 0.60 -25.52
C LYS A 4 -40.60 0.96 -25.50
N LYS A 5 -40.14 1.68 -24.46
CA LYS A 5 -38.71 1.72 -24.11
C LYS A 5 -38.27 0.32 -23.65
N LYS A 6 -37.61 -0.41 -24.54
CA LYS A 6 -36.79 -1.58 -24.24
C LYS A 6 -35.87 -1.24 -23.06
N LYS A 7 -35.97 -1.98 -21.96
CA LYS A 7 -34.89 -2.05 -20.96
C LYS A 7 -33.71 -2.71 -21.66
N GLU A 8 -32.64 -1.96 -21.91
CA GLU A 8 -31.36 -2.57 -22.28
C GLU A 8 -30.82 -3.26 -21.03
N GLU A 9 -30.93 -4.58 -21.03
CA GLU A 9 -30.43 -5.47 -19.99
C GLU A 9 -28.94 -5.76 -20.22
N ILE A 10 -28.19 -5.80 -19.13
CA ILE A 10 -26.73 -5.88 -19.08
C ILE A 10 -26.27 -7.18 -19.77
N PRO A 11 -25.29 -7.15 -20.71
CA PRO A 11 -24.81 -8.34 -21.42
C PRO A 11 -24.36 -9.47 -20.48
N VAL A 12 -23.68 -9.10 -19.40
CA VAL A 12 -23.17 -10.02 -18.36
C VAL A 12 -24.30 -10.78 -17.65
N LEU A 13 -25.43 -10.12 -17.34
CA LEU A 13 -26.57 -10.78 -16.71
C LEU A 13 -27.27 -11.75 -17.65
N LYS A 14 -27.34 -11.39 -18.94
CA LYS A 14 -27.93 -12.24 -19.98
C LYS A 14 -27.03 -13.44 -20.29
N GLU A 15 -25.72 -13.23 -20.39
CA GLU A 15 -24.73 -14.30 -20.50
C GLU A 15 -24.77 -15.21 -19.28
N HIS A 16 -24.86 -14.68 -18.06
CA HIS A 16 -24.99 -15.50 -16.84
C HIS A 16 -26.28 -16.32 -16.78
N GLU A 17 -27.43 -15.75 -17.16
CA GLU A 17 -28.71 -16.49 -17.22
C GLU A 17 -28.72 -17.54 -18.34
N GLU A 18 -28.13 -17.23 -19.50
CA GLU A 18 -27.98 -18.20 -20.60
C GLU A 18 -26.97 -19.30 -20.23
N LEU A 19 -25.86 -18.97 -19.55
CA LEU A 19 -24.87 -19.94 -19.06
C LEU A 19 -25.47 -20.86 -18.01
N GLN A 20 -26.27 -20.34 -17.08
CA GLN A 20 -26.98 -21.17 -16.08
C GLN A 20 -27.96 -22.14 -16.74
N LYS A 21 -28.73 -21.68 -17.74
CA LYS A 21 -29.64 -22.53 -18.52
C LYS A 21 -28.90 -23.58 -19.33
N ILE A 22 -27.71 -23.27 -19.84
CA ILE A 22 -26.85 -24.22 -20.59
C ILE A 22 -26.23 -25.24 -19.63
N ILE A 23 -25.75 -24.83 -18.45
CA ILE A 23 -25.18 -25.70 -17.42
C ILE A 23 -26.23 -26.67 -16.86
N GLU A 24 -27.47 -26.22 -16.64
CA GLU A 24 -28.58 -27.11 -16.24
C GLU A 24 -28.94 -28.10 -17.36
N LYS A 25 -28.94 -27.64 -18.61
CA LYS A 25 -29.35 -28.45 -19.76
C LYS A 25 -28.31 -29.49 -20.18
N TYR A 26 -27.01 -29.23 -19.97
CA TYR A 26 -25.92 -30.12 -20.42
C TYR A 26 -25.09 -30.74 -19.28
N GLY A 27 -25.20 -30.24 -18.04
CA GLY A 27 -24.35 -30.65 -16.90
C GLY A 27 -24.70 -32.00 -16.27
N VAL A 28 -25.89 -32.55 -16.55
CA VAL A 28 -26.37 -33.79 -15.89
C VAL A 28 -26.03 -35.07 -16.68
N GLU A 29 -25.86 -35.00 -18.00
CA GLU A 29 -25.66 -36.21 -18.83
C GLU A 29 -24.21 -36.59 -19.11
N GLN A 30 -23.24 -35.66 -19.08
CA GLN A 30 -21.86 -35.97 -19.50
C GLN A 30 -20.95 -36.53 -18.39
N ARG A 31 -21.36 -36.54 -17.12
CA ARG A 31 -20.51 -37.00 -16.00
C ARG A 31 -20.30 -38.52 -15.91
N LYS A 32 -20.84 -39.33 -16.83
CA LYS A 32 -20.71 -40.81 -16.75
C LYS A 32 -19.65 -41.46 -17.65
N LYS A 33 -19.02 -40.77 -18.61
CA LYS A 33 -17.99 -41.39 -19.47
C LYS A 33 -16.96 -40.39 -19.99
N ALA A 34 -15.91 -40.14 -19.22
CA ALA A 34 -14.63 -39.69 -19.76
C ALA A 34 -13.50 -40.28 -18.90
N VAL A 35 -12.64 -41.06 -19.56
CA VAL A 35 -11.46 -41.70 -18.98
C VAL A 35 -10.47 -40.60 -18.60
N ALA A 36 -10.03 -40.58 -17.35
CA ALA A 36 -9.09 -39.60 -16.83
C ALA A 36 -7.70 -39.76 -17.50
N PRO A 37 -7.15 -38.72 -18.15
CA PRO A 37 -5.70 -38.62 -18.31
C PRO A 37 -5.10 -38.40 -16.91
N THR A 38 -3.86 -38.84 -16.73
CA THR A 38 -3.08 -38.65 -15.50
C THR A 38 -2.80 -37.15 -15.29
N GLU A 39 -3.81 -36.40 -14.85
CA GLU A 39 -3.73 -34.97 -14.59
C GLU A 39 -3.17 -34.71 -13.18
N LEU A 40 -2.32 -33.69 -13.09
CA LEU A 40 -1.83 -33.11 -11.85
C LEU A 40 -2.98 -32.91 -10.85
N ARG A 41 -3.03 -33.75 -9.81
CA ARG A 41 -4.08 -33.80 -8.77
C ARG A 41 -4.29 -32.50 -7.98
N PHE A 42 -3.46 -31.48 -8.16
CA PHE A 42 -3.47 -30.23 -7.38
C PHE A 42 -4.34 -29.11 -7.99
N VAL A 43 -4.70 -29.19 -9.28
CA VAL A 43 -5.38 -28.09 -10.01
C VAL A 43 -6.89 -28.03 -9.75
N THR A 44 -7.51 -29.13 -9.32
CA THR A 44 -8.99 -29.23 -9.22
C THR A 44 -9.60 -28.49 -8.03
N LYS A 45 -8.83 -28.17 -6.99
CA LYS A 45 -9.35 -27.47 -5.79
C LYS A 45 -9.37 -25.95 -5.98
N GLU A 46 -8.26 -25.37 -6.40
CA GLU A 46 -8.12 -23.92 -6.65
C GLU A 46 -8.98 -23.46 -7.85
N PHE A 47 -9.18 -24.34 -8.84
CA PHE A 47 -10.08 -24.08 -9.96
C PHE A 47 -11.56 -24.13 -9.54
N LYS A 48 -11.93 -25.00 -8.58
CA LYS A 48 -13.28 -24.99 -7.98
C LYS A 48 -13.52 -23.76 -7.11
N GLU A 49 -12.53 -23.36 -6.33
CA GLU A 49 -12.59 -22.11 -5.54
C GLU A 49 -12.72 -20.88 -6.45
N PHE A 50 -12.01 -20.86 -7.59
CA PHE A 50 -12.20 -19.84 -8.63
C PHE A 50 -13.62 -19.85 -9.19
N GLN A 51 -14.19 -21.02 -9.48
CA GLN A 51 -15.58 -21.13 -9.93
C GLN A 51 -16.55 -20.57 -8.87
N GLU A 52 -16.41 -20.95 -7.60
CA GLU A 52 -17.24 -20.43 -6.51
C GLU A 52 -17.11 -18.91 -6.36
N GLU A 53 -15.90 -18.36 -6.51
CA GLU A 53 -15.65 -16.91 -6.45
C GLU A 53 -16.27 -16.16 -7.65
N TYR A 54 -16.20 -16.75 -8.85
CA TYR A 54 -16.75 -16.20 -10.10
C TYR A 54 -18.28 -16.31 -10.16
N PHE A 55 -18.86 -17.40 -9.64
CA PHE A 55 -20.32 -17.63 -9.57
C PHE A 55 -20.99 -16.87 -8.40
N ALA A 56 -20.26 -16.50 -7.35
CA ALA A 56 -20.76 -15.64 -6.27
C ALA A 56 -20.89 -14.14 -6.67
N ALA A 57 -20.73 -13.80 -7.95
CA ALA A 57 -20.76 -12.44 -8.51
C ALA A 57 -22.16 -11.77 -8.57
N GLY A 58 -23.21 -12.40 -8.03
CA GLY A 58 -24.55 -11.81 -8.00
C GLY A 58 -24.77 -10.75 -6.91
N GLU A 59 -23.99 -10.80 -5.82
CA GLU A 59 -24.23 -9.97 -4.63
C GLU A 59 -23.21 -8.84 -4.47
N PRO A 60 -23.64 -7.62 -4.10
CA PRO A 60 -22.73 -6.51 -3.84
C PRO A 60 -21.90 -6.81 -2.58
N LYS A 61 -20.62 -7.12 -2.76
CA LYS A 61 -19.69 -7.49 -1.70
C LYS A 61 -19.18 -6.28 -0.93
N THR A 62 -19.03 -5.12 -1.60
CA THR A 62 -18.40 -3.93 -1.02
C THR A 62 -19.42 -2.91 -0.49
N LEU A 63 -19.02 -2.14 0.53
CA LEU A 63 -19.82 -1.03 1.06
C LEU A 63 -20.11 0.02 -0.02
N PHE A 64 -19.19 0.22 -0.96
CA PHE A 64 -19.35 1.12 -2.10
C PHE A 64 -20.47 0.66 -3.04
N GLU A 65 -20.50 -0.63 -3.42
CA GLU A 65 -21.58 -1.19 -4.25
C GLU A 65 -22.96 -1.02 -3.60
N LYS A 66 -23.03 -1.25 -2.29
CA LYS A 66 -24.28 -1.06 -1.52
C LYS A 66 -24.72 0.40 -1.51
N ALA A 67 -23.79 1.34 -1.31
CA ALA A 67 -24.07 2.78 -1.32
C ALA A 67 -24.50 3.30 -2.71
N CYS A 68 -23.86 2.82 -3.78
CA CYS A 68 -24.24 3.14 -5.16
C CYS A 68 -25.65 2.65 -5.50
N ARG A 69 -25.97 1.39 -5.19
CA ARG A 69 -27.33 0.84 -5.41
C ARG A 69 -28.39 1.55 -4.58
N PHE A 70 -28.08 1.93 -3.34
CA PHE A 70 -29.00 2.74 -2.52
C PHE A 70 -29.26 4.10 -3.18
N SER A 71 -28.21 4.79 -3.59
CA SER A 71 -28.31 6.13 -4.18
C SER A 71 -29.04 6.12 -5.53
N GLY A 72 -28.80 5.09 -6.36
CA GLY A 72 -29.52 4.93 -7.63
C GLY A 72 -30.99 4.52 -7.49
N ARG A 73 -31.41 4.00 -6.32
CA ARG A 73 -32.84 3.83 -6.00
C ARG A 73 -33.51 5.16 -5.67
N VAL A 74 -32.79 6.07 -5.01
CA VAL A 74 -33.29 7.38 -4.57
C VAL A 74 -33.27 8.41 -5.70
N LEU A 75 -32.18 8.48 -6.45
CA LEU A 75 -31.95 9.45 -7.52
C LEU A 75 -31.70 8.70 -8.85
N LYS A 76 -32.55 8.90 -9.85
CA LYS A 76 -32.34 8.35 -11.20
C LYS A 76 -31.77 9.43 -12.11
N VAL A 77 -30.49 9.32 -12.42
CA VAL A 77 -29.78 10.26 -13.29
C VAL A 77 -29.57 9.63 -14.67
N GLY A 78 -29.93 10.34 -15.73
CA GLY A 78 -29.64 9.93 -17.10
C GLY A 78 -28.21 10.26 -17.49
N ILE A 79 -27.54 9.34 -18.21
CA ILE A 79 -26.14 9.50 -18.64
C ILE A 79 -26.08 9.61 -20.17
N LYS A 80 -25.06 10.31 -20.68
CA LYS A 80 -24.71 10.28 -22.10
C LYS A 80 -24.17 8.90 -22.48
N LYS A 81 -24.58 8.38 -23.64
CA LYS A 81 -24.20 7.02 -24.10
C LYS A 81 -22.69 6.75 -24.13
N GLU A 82 -21.88 7.75 -24.48
CA GLU A 82 -20.42 7.61 -24.55
C GLU A 82 -19.77 7.41 -23.17
N ASP A 83 -20.24 8.15 -22.14
CA ASP A 83 -19.75 8.00 -20.76
C ASP A 83 -20.24 6.69 -20.14
N GLU A 84 -21.44 6.23 -20.53
CA GLU A 84 -22.00 4.96 -20.12
C GLU A 84 -21.21 3.77 -20.67
N GLU A 85 -20.82 3.80 -21.95
CA GLU A 85 -20.02 2.76 -22.58
C GLU A 85 -18.62 2.66 -21.96
N LYS A 86 -17.94 3.81 -21.76
CA LYS A 86 -16.64 3.87 -21.08
C LYS A 86 -16.73 3.30 -19.66
N LEU A 87 -17.72 3.73 -18.89
CA LEU A 87 -17.87 3.29 -17.50
C LEU A 87 -18.26 1.81 -17.42
N ASN A 88 -19.06 1.29 -18.35
CA ASN A 88 -19.37 -0.14 -18.44
C ASN A 88 -18.12 -1.00 -18.67
N GLN A 89 -17.22 -0.59 -19.56
CA GLN A 89 -15.95 -1.29 -19.77
C GLN A 89 -15.09 -1.32 -18.49
N ILE A 90 -15.06 -0.21 -17.76
CA ILE A 90 -14.33 -0.08 -16.50
C ILE A 90 -14.93 -0.99 -15.41
N LEU A 91 -16.26 -1.01 -15.30
CA LEU A 91 -16.98 -1.83 -14.32
C LEU A 91 -16.79 -3.33 -14.61
N TYR A 92 -16.83 -3.72 -15.89
CA TYR A 92 -16.54 -5.10 -16.32
C TYR A 92 -15.12 -5.53 -15.91
N TYR A 93 -14.12 -4.69 -16.19
CA TYR A 93 -12.73 -5.00 -15.84
C TYR A 93 -12.49 -5.08 -14.33
N THR A 94 -13.17 -4.24 -13.54
CA THR A 94 -13.02 -4.20 -12.08
C THR A 94 -13.85 -5.26 -11.36
N GLY A 95 -14.79 -5.91 -12.05
CA GLY A 95 -15.71 -6.88 -11.45
C GLY A 95 -16.76 -6.25 -10.52
N LEU A 96 -16.98 -4.94 -10.62
CA LEU A 96 -17.97 -4.23 -9.79
C LEU A 96 -19.38 -4.45 -10.33
N VAL A 97 -20.29 -4.90 -9.47
CA VAL A 97 -21.67 -5.26 -9.86
C VAL A 97 -22.63 -4.08 -9.68
N ILE A 98 -22.37 -2.98 -10.41
CA ILE A 98 -23.04 -1.68 -10.30
C ILE A 98 -23.41 -1.16 -11.70
N ARG A 99 -24.45 -0.32 -11.82
CA ARG A 99 -24.74 0.42 -13.05
C ARG A 99 -23.99 1.75 -13.13
N PRO A 100 -23.56 2.22 -14.32
CA PRO A 100 -22.99 3.55 -14.51
C PRO A 100 -23.81 4.68 -13.86
N ALA A 101 -25.14 4.61 -13.99
CA ALA A 101 -26.07 5.60 -13.44
C ALA A 101 -26.03 5.66 -11.91
N GLU A 102 -25.79 4.53 -11.25
CA GLU A 102 -25.75 4.43 -9.79
C GLU A 102 -24.50 5.12 -9.22
N VAL A 103 -23.36 5.04 -9.92
CA VAL A 103 -22.12 5.71 -9.53
C VAL A 103 -22.28 7.23 -9.58
N ILE A 104 -22.83 7.75 -10.68
CA ILE A 104 -23.07 9.20 -10.84
C ILE A 104 -24.12 9.68 -9.83
N SER A 105 -25.18 8.90 -9.63
CA SER A 105 -26.24 9.23 -8.67
C SER A 105 -25.70 9.29 -7.24
N PHE A 106 -24.79 8.39 -6.85
CA PHE A 106 -24.15 8.45 -5.54
C PHE A 106 -23.28 9.68 -5.35
N GLY A 107 -22.50 10.07 -6.38
CA GLY A 107 -21.71 11.31 -6.33
C GLY A 107 -22.58 12.55 -6.09
N ILE A 108 -23.68 12.68 -6.84
CA ILE A 108 -24.62 13.81 -6.71
C ILE A 108 -25.34 13.78 -5.37
N PHE A 109 -25.77 12.59 -4.92
CA PHE A 109 -26.41 12.42 -3.62
C PHE A 109 -25.48 12.84 -2.47
N ALA A 110 -24.22 12.43 -2.51
CA ALA A 110 -23.22 12.84 -1.53
C ALA A 110 -23.02 14.36 -1.53
N PHE A 111 -22.92 14.99 -2.71
CA PHE A 111 -22.81 16.45 -2.83
C PHE A 111 -24.00 17.18 -2.22
N MET A 112 -25.22 16.75 -2.54
CA MET A 112 -26.45 17.32 -1.97
C MET A 112 -26.48 17.20 -0.44
N LEU A 113 -26.03 16.07 0.11
CA LEU A 113 -25.93 15.88 1.56
C LEU A 113 -24.95 16.88 2.19
N PHE A 114 -23.76 17.07 1.59
CA PHE A 114 -22.78 18.06 2.06
C PHE A 114 -23.25 19.51 1.89
N LEU A 115 -24.13 19.78 0.92
CA LEU A 115 -24.73 21.10 0.71
C LEU A 115 -25.79 21.39 1.79
N ILE A 116 -26.61 20.41 2.15
CA ILE A 116 -27.55 20.51 3.28
C ILE A 116 -26.78 20.68 4.59
N LEU A 117 -25.72 19.90 4.79
CA LEU A 117 -24.83 20.03 5.94
C LEU A 117 -24.17 21.40 5.99
N SER A 118 -23.75 21.95 4.84
CA SER A 118 -23.18 23.30 4.75
C SER A 118 -24.16 24.37 5.23
N ALA A 119 -25.43 24.29 4.81
CA ALA A 119 -26.47 25.21 5.29
C ALA A 119 -26.66 25.10 6.81
N ALA A 120 -26.71 23.88 7.37
CA ALA A 120 -26.81 23.69 8.82
C ALA A 120 -25.61 24.28 9.57
N LEU A 121 -24.38 24.00 9.11
CA LEU A 121 -23.15 24.52 9.70
C LEU A 121 -23.01 26.04 9.59
N PHE A 122 -23.54 26.64 8.52
CA PHE A 122 -23.58 28.09 8.35
C PHE A 122 -24.34 28.77 9.50
N PHE A 123 -25.52 28.25 9.83
CA PHE A 123 -26.36 28.83 10.89
C PHE A 123 -25.81 28.59 12.30
N THR A 124 -25.10 27.48 12.54
CA THR A 124 -24.60 27.14 13.89
C THR A 124 -23.19 27.65 14.17
N PHE A 125 -22.28 27.57 13.21
CA PHE A 125 -20.84 27.84 13.41
C PHE A 125 -20.28 28.96 12.51
N GLY A 126 -21.03 29.38 11.49
CA GLY A 126 -20.70 30.50 10.62
C GLY A 126 -20.11 30.12 9.25
N PHE A 127 -19.71 31.13 8.49
CA PHE A 127 -19.36 31.01 7.06
C PHE A 127 -18.21 30.03 6.75
N ILE A 128 -17.16 30.01 7.57
CA ILE A 128 -15.96 29.18 7.29
C ILE A 128 -16.32 27.68 7.30
N TYR A 129 -17.14 27.23 8.24
CA TYR A 129 -17.56 25.83 8.34
C TYR A 129 -18.45 25.42 7.17
N ALA A 130 -19.35 26.31 6.76
CA ALA A 130 -20.18 26.12 5.58
C ALA A 130 -19.31 25.98 4.31
N LEU A 131 -18.30 26.85 4.15
CA LEU A 131 -17.37 26.82 3.02
C LEU A 131 -16.59 25.50 2.96
N VAL A 132 -16.03 25.05 4.10
CA VAL A 132 -15.30 23.77 4.16
C VAL A 132 -16.21 22.60 3.79
N SER A 133 -17.45 22.57 4.28
CA SER A 133 -18.41 21.50 3.93
C SER A 133 -18.71 21.46 2.44
N VAL A 134 -18.84 22.62 1.77
CA VAL A 134 -19.00 22.67 0.30
C VAL A 134 -17.77 22.12 -0.40
N ILE A 135 -16.56 22.52 0.02
CA ILE A 135 -15.31 22.04 -0.57
C ILE A 135 -15.22 20.51 -0.44
N VAL A 136 -15.51 19.96 0.75
CA VAL A 136 -15.53 18.51 0.98
C VAL A 136 -16.61 17.83 0.12
N GLY A 137 -17.78 18.43 -0.03
CA GLY A 137 -18.83 17.94 -0.92
C GLY A 137 -18.40 17.86 -2.38
N VAL A 138 -17.72 18.90 -2.89
CA VAL A 138 -17.17 18.91 -4.26
C VAL A 138 -16.11 17.82 -4.42
N ILE A 139 -15.21 17.66 -3.45
CA ILE A 139 -14.21 16.59 -3.45
C ILE A 139 -14.88 15.22 -3.46
N ALA A 140 -15.94 15.02 -2.66
CA ALA A 140 -16.69 13.77 -2.61
C ALA A 140 -17.38 13.45 -3.95
N LEU A 141 -17.98 14.45 -4.61
CA LEU A 141 -18.61 14.31 -5.92
C LEU A 141 -17.63 13.75 -6.96
N PHE A 142 -16.49 14.43 -7.14
CA PHE A 142 -15.48 14.01 -8.10
C PHE A 142 -14.77 12.71 -7.67
N GLY A 143 -14.51 12.55 -6.37
CA GLY A 143 -13.86 11.37 -5.80
C GLY A 143 -14.65 10.09 -6.03
N ILE A 144 -15.97 10.12 -5.78
CA ILE A 144 -16.87 8.98 -6.00
C ILE A 144 -16.95 8.62 -7.48
N GLN A 145 -17.10 9.62 -8.36
CA GLN A 145 -17.20 9.36 -9.80
C GLN A 145 -15.90 8.81 -10.40
N LYS A 146 -14.74 9.26 -9.90
CA LYS A 146 -13.43 8.79 -10.35
C LYS A 146 -12.94 7.53 -9.63
N TYR A 147 -13.70 7.02 -8.65
CA TYR A 147 -13.33 5.83 -7.89
C TYR A 147 -13.21 4.55 -8.74
N PRO A 148 -14.14 4.25 -9.69
CA PRO A 148 -14.00 3.07 -10.55
C PRO A 148 -12.77 3.12 -11.46
N GLU A 149 -12.48 4.30 -12.04
CA GLU A 149 -11.26 4.52 -12.83
C GLU A 149 -9.99 4.31 -11.98
N TYR A 150 -10.02 4.77 -10.73
CA TYR A 150 -8.94 4.54 -9.78
C TYR A 150 -8.75 3.05 -9.48
N LEU A 151 -9.83 2.31 -9.25
CA LEU A 151 -9.77 0.87 -8.96
C LEU A 151 -9.26 0.07 -10.17
N GLN A 152 -9.70 0.43 -11.39
CA GLN A 152 -9.18 -0.14 -12.62
C GLN A 152 -7.67 0.07 -12.71
N ARG A 153 -7.19 1.31 -12.48
CA ARG A 153 -5.76 1.61 -12.53
C ARG A 153 -4.97 0.81 -11.50
N VAL A 154 -5.48 0.67 -10.29
CA VAL A 154 -4.85 -0.16 -9.24
C VAL A 154 -4.77 -1.62 -9.69
N SER A 155 -5.85 -2.19 -10.22
CA SER A 155 -5.88 -3.55 -10.75
C SER A 155 -4.92 -3.74 -11.93
N THR A 156 -4.83 -2.76 -12.83
CA THR A 156 -3.88 -2.77 -13.94
C THR A 156 -2.43 -2.77 -13.44
N VAL A 157 -2.10 -1.93 -12.47
CA VAL A 157 -0.76 -1.93 -11.83
C VAL A 157 -0.47 -3.28 -11.16
N GLU A 158 -1.44 -3.86 -10.47
CA GLU A 158 -1.30 -5.20 -9.88
C GLU A 158 -1.01 -6.27 -10.94
N THR A 159 -1.72 -6.24 -12.07
CA THR A 159 -1.44 -7.14 -13.20
C THR A 159 -0.03 -6.92 -13.75
N LEU A 160 0.39 -5.66 -13.94
CA LEU A 160 1.73 -5.32 -14.41
C LEU A 160 2.85 -5.81 -13.47
N ASN A 161 2.61 -5.82 -12.15
CA ASN A 161 3.55 -6.35 -11.15
C ASN A 161 3.83 -7.84 -11.35
N SER A 162 2.80 -8.60 -11.74
CA SER A 162 2.87 -10.06 -11.88
C SER A 162 3.37 -10.53 -13.25
N MET A 163 3.41 -9.66 -14.26
CA MET A 163 3.81 -10.01 -15.63
C MET A 163 5.24 -10.58 -15.75
N PRO A 164 6.28 -10.00 -15.12
CA PRO A 164 7.62 -10.57 -15.18
C PRO A 164 7.66 -12.01 -14.66
N LEU A 165 6.99 -12.26 -13.54
CA LEU A 165 6.91 -13.59 -12.92
C LEU A 165 6.08 -14.56 -13.77
N ALA A 166 5.01 -14.09 -14.41
CA ALA A 166 4.22 -14.92 -15.32
C ALA A 166 5.04 -15.40 -16.54
N ILE A 167 5.76 -14.48 -17.19
CA ILE A 167 6.67 -14.81 -18.30
C ILE A 167 7.75 -15.78 -17.83
N THR A 168 8.26 -15.58 -16.60
CA THR A 168 9.23 -16.48 -15.97
C THR A 168 8.69 -17.90 -15.87
N TYR A 169 7.54 -18.09 -15.25
CA TYR A 169 6.97 -19.42 -15.03
C TYR A 169 6.63 -20.11 -16.35
N MET A 170 6.12 -19.36 -17.33
CA MET A 170 5.90 -19.90 -18.67
C MET A 170 7.22 -20.38 -19.31
N VAL A 171 8.28 -19.56 -19.28
CA VAL A 171 9.58 -19.93 -19.87
C VAL A 171 10.22 -21.10 -19.15
N ILE A 172 10.16 -21.15 -17.82
CA ILE A 172 10.65 -22.26 -17.01
C ILE A 172 9.95 -23.56 -17.40
N TYR A 173 8.61 -23.54 -17.47
CA TYR A 173 7.85 -24.72 -17.86
C TYR A 173 8.14 -25.14 -19.30
N LEU A 174 8.21 -24.18 -20.24
CA LEU A 174 8.41 -24.45 -21.67
C LEU A 174 9.77 -25.06 -22.00
N ARG A 175 10.77 -24.82 -21.15
CA ARG A 175 12.09 -25.45 -21.27
C ARG A 175 12.07 -26.94 -20.93
N THR A 176 11.14 -27.36 -20.07
CA THR A 176 10.98 -28.76 -19.68
C THR A 176 9.94 -29.48 -20.53
N SER A 177 8.88 -28.78 -20.94
CA SER A 177 7.76 -29.29 -21.72
C SER A 177 7.36 -28.28 -22.80
N ALA A 178 7.53 -28.63 -24.07
CA ALA A 178 7.15 -27.79 -25.20
C ALA A 178 5.61 -27.78 -25.42
N THR A 179 4.84 -27.27 -24.47
CA THR A 179 3.38 -27.15 -24.54
C THR A 179 2.91 -25.82 -23.95
N LEU A 180 2.31 -24.94 -24.78
CA LEU A 180 1.77 -23.66 -24.32
C LEU A 180 0.65 -23.83 -23.30
N GLU A 181 -0.25 -24.79 -23.52
CA GLU A 181 -1.35 -25.06 -22.59
C GLU A 181 -0.80 -25.43 -21.20
N GLY A 182 0.15 -26.36 -21.14
CA GLY A 182 0.81 -26.72 -19.88
C GLY A 182 1.52 -25.54 -19.22
N ALA A 183 2.17 -24.68 -20.01
CA ALA A 183 2.87 -23.50 -19.49
C ALA A 183 1.91 -22.48 -18.87
N VAL A 184 0.77 -22.22 -19.53
CA VAL A 184 -0.27 -21.31 -19.03
C VAL A 184 -0.96 -21.90 -17.80
N ARG A 185 -1.31 -23.20 -17.81
CA ARG A 185 -1.89 -23.90 -16.64
C ARG A 185 -0.94 -23.86 -15.44
N PHE A 186 0.33 -24.20 -15.65
CA PHE A 186 1.36 -24.15 -14.62
C PHE A 186 1.51 -22.74 -14.04
N THR A 187 1.56 -21.73 -14.90
CA THR A 187 1.66 -20.34 -14.46
C THR A 187 0.40 -19.88 -13.73
N ALA A 188 -0.78 -20.26 -14.21
CA ALA A 188 -2.08 -19.90 -13.62
C ALA A 188 -2.26 -20.46 -12.20
N ALA A 189 -1.71 -21.64 -11.92
CA ALA A 189 -1.73 -22.27 -10.59
C ALA A 189 -0.78 -21.56 -9.60
N HIS A 190 0.40 -21.15 -10.07
CA HIS A 190 1.43 -20.58 -9.19
C HIS A 190 1.36 -19.05 -9.05
N LEU A 191 0.61 -18.38 -9.91
CA LEU A 191 0.50 -16.93 -9.91
C LEU A 191 -0.72 -16.47 -9.12
N THR A 192 -0.48 -15.63 -8.11
CA THR A 192 -1.54 -14.97 -7.34
C THR A 192 -1.96 -13.63 -7.96
N GLY A 193 -3.11 -13.12 -7.54
CA GLY A 193 -3.61 -11.79 -7.95
C GLY A 193 -4.44 -11.77 -9.24
N THR A 194 -4.55 -10.60 -9.85
CA THR A 194 -5.37 -10.33 -11.04
C THR A 194 -4.90 -11.10 -12.27
N LEU A 195 -3.60 -11.09 -12.57
CA LEU A 195 -3.05 -11.81 -13.72
C LEU A 195 -3.25 -13.33 -13.60
N GLY A 196 -3.11 -13.90 -12.41
CA GLY A 196 -3.36 -15.32 -12.18
C GLY A 196 -4.83 -15.71 -12.45
N ARG A 197 -5.77 -14.84 -12.09
CA ARG A 197 -7.19 -14.99 -12.44
C ARG A 197 -7.43 -14.87 -13.94
N ASP A 198 -6.77 -13.92 -14.61
CA ASP A 198 -6.86 -13.77 -16.06
C ASP A 198 -6.35 -15.03 -16.79
N LEU A 199 -5.22 -15.60 -16.34
CA LEU A 199 -4.69 -16.84 -16.91
C LEU A 199 -5.58 -18.06 -16.62
N ARG A 200 -6.15 -18.17 -15.41
CA ARG A 200 -7.16 -19.20 -15.08
C ARG A 200 -8.39 -19.08 -15.97
N LYS A 201 -8.83 -17.85 -16.26
CA LYS A 201 -9.92 -17.60 -17.18
C LYS A 201 -9.57 -18.04 -18.61
N LEU A 202 -8.37 -17.74 -19.11
CA LEU A 202 -7.93 -18.22 -20.44
C LEU A 202 -7.93 -19.75 -20.54
N VAL A 203 -7.51 -20.44 -19.48
CA VAL A 203 -7.58 -21.92 -19.41
C VAL A 203 -9.02 -22.40 -19.47
N TRP A 204 -9.92 -21.78 -18.69
CA TRP A 204 -11.35 -22.11 -18.69
C TRP A 204 -12.02 -21.82 -20.04
N ASP A 205 -11.74 -20.67 -20.66
CA ASP A 205 -12.25 -20.29 -21.97
C ASP A 205 -11.80 -21.29 -23.05
N LEU A 206 -10.56 -21.79 -22.96
CA LEU A 206 -10.06 -22.86 -23.83
C LEU A 206 -10.83 -24.18 -23.60
N GLU A 207 -11.03 -24.60 -22.35
CA GLU A 207 -11.74 -25.84 -22.01
C GLU A 207 -13.21 -25.83 -22.46
N ASN A 208 -13.86 -24.66 -22.44
CA ASN A 208 -15.23 -24.51 -22.92
C ASN A 208 -15.34 -24.31 -24.44
N GLY A 209 -14.21 -24.31 -25.16
CA GLY A 209 -14.18 -24.16 -26.61
C GLY A 209 -14.41 -22.74 -27.12
N ALA A 210 -14.25 -21.71 -26.28
CA ALA A 210 -14.25 -20.31 -26.73
C ALA A 210 -13.01 -20.01 -27.60
N TYR A 211 -11.91 -20.72 -27.35
CA TYR A 211 -10.69 -20.67 -28.16
C TYR A 211 -10.37 -22.04 -28.76
N LEU A 212 -9.82 -22.07 -29.98
CA LEU A 212 -9.41 -23.33 -30.63
C LEU A 212 -8.06 -23.85 -30.13
N SER A 213 -7.20 -22.94 -29.64
CA SER A 213 -5.88 -23.27 -29.14
C SER A 213 -5.38 -22.23 -28.16
N MET A 214 -4.46 -22.64 -27.28
CA MET A 214 -3.79 -21.70 -26.36
C MET A 214 -2.97 -20.64 -27.11
N ASP A 215 -2.48 -20.94 -28.32
CA ASP A 215 -1.78 -19.97 -29.16
C ASP A 215 -2.71 -18.80 -29.56
N GLN A 216 -3.95 -19.11 -29.97
CA GLN A 216 -4.97 -18.10 -30.31
C GLN A 216 -5.37 -17.28 -29.09
N ALA A 217 -5.64 -17.95 -27.97
CA ALA A 217 -6.02 -17.29 -26.72
C ALA A 217 -4.93 -16.31 -26.24
N LEU A 218 -3.67 -16.73 -26.26
CA LEU A 218 -2.53 -15.88 -25.91
C LEU A 218 -2.31 -14.74 -26.90
N ALA A 219 -2.60 -14.93 -28.20
CA ALA A 219 -2.51 -13.88 -29.21
C ALA A 219 -3.45 -12.72 -28.89
N GLU A 220 -4.71 -13.04 -28.64
CA GLU A 220 -5.74 -12.05 -28.34
C GLU A 220 -5.47 -11.37 -27.00
N TYR A 221 -5.04 -12.16 -26.01
CA TYR A 221 -4.63 -11.63 -24.72
C TYR A 221 -3.43 -10.67 -24.84
N ALA A 222 -2.41 -11.01 -25.63
CA ALA A 222 -1.26 -10.13 -25.88
C ALA A 222 -1.68 -8.82 -26.57
N ALA A 223 -2.57 -8.89 -27.56
CA ALA A 223 -3.08 -7.72 -28.27
C ALA A 223 -3.78 -6.73 -27.34
N LYS A 224 -4.58 -7.22 -26.37
CA LYS A 224 -5.22 -6.39 -25.33
C LYS A 224 -4.20 -5.56 -24.53
N TRP A 225 -3.02 -6.12 -24.27
CA TRP A 225 -1.99 -5.48 -23.46
C TRP A 225 -1.00 -4.64 -24.26
N GLN A 226 -1.00 -4.71 -25.58
CA GLN A 226 -0.02 -4.04 -26.45
C GLN A 226 0.05 -2.52 -26.21
N SER A 227 -1.10 -1.86 -25.98
CA SER A 227 -1.18 -0.41 -25.73
C SER A 227 -0.66 0.00 -24.34
N THR A 228 -0.78 -0.88 -23.35
CA THR A 228 -0.44 -0.59 -21.95
C THR A 228 0.96 -1.08 -21.60
N ASN A 229 1.36 -2.24 -22.11
CA ASN A 229 2.67 -2.84 -21.93
C ASN A 229 3.10 -3.63 -23.18
N GLN A 230 3.73 -2.92 -24.13
CA GLN A 230 4.26 -3.51 -25.35
C GLN A 230 5.28 -4.64 -25.08
N ASN A 231 6.12 -4.51 -24.05
CA ASN A 231 7.15 -5.50 -23.74
C ASN A 231 6.54 -6.86 -23.34
N PHE A 232 5.42 -6.83 -22.62
CA PHE A 232 4.68 -8.05 -22.29
C PHE A 232 4.08 -8.71 -23.53
N ALA A 233 3.44 -7.93 -24.40
CA ALA A 233 2.87 -8.45 -25.64
C ALA A 233 3.96 -9.11 -26.52
N THR A 234 5.10 -8.43 -26.70
CA THR A 234 6.25 -8.96 -27.44
C THR A 234 6.84 -10.22 -26.78
N ALA A 235 6.91 -10.28 -25.45
CA ALA A 235 7.38 -11.48 -24.75
C ALA A 235 6.47 -12.69 -24.98
N ILE A 236 5.14 -12.50 -24.96
CA ILE A 236 4.17 -13.56 -25.28
C ILE A 236 4.30 -13.99 -26.75
N GLU A 237 4.48 -13.05 -27.68
CA GLU A 237 4.71 -13.38 -29.10
C GLU A 237 5.97 -14.22 -29.31
N LEU A 238 7.08 -13.89 -28.63
CA LEU A 238 8.31 -14.67 -28.69
C LEU A 238 8.12 -16.07 -28.11
N ILE A 239 7.41 -16.19 -26.98
CA ILE A 239 7.04 -17.49 -26.39
C ILE A 239 6.22 -18.32 -27.38
N ARG A 240 5.19 -17.74 -28.00
CA ARG A 240 4.35 -18.41 -28.99
C ARG A 240 5.14 -18.85 -30.21
N ASN A 241 5.97 -17.96 -30.75
CA ASN A 241 6.80 -18.26 -31.93
C ASN A 241 7.85 -19.32 -31.65
N SER A 242 8.36 -19.42 -30.41
CA SER A 242 9.30 -20.46 -30.02
C SER A 242 8.76 -21.87 -30.27
N MET A 243 7.44 -22.07 -30.18
CA MET A 243 6.79 -23.36 -30.42
C MET A 243 6.87 -23.83 -31.87
N LYS A 244 7.17 -22.92 -32.80
CA LYS A 244 7.28 -23.19 -34.23
C LYS A 244 8.73 -23.43 -34.66
N ILE A 245 9.70 -23.23 -33.77
CA ILE A 245 11.13 -23.40 -34.04
C ILE A 245 11.50 -24.87 -33.84
N ALA A 246 12.10 -25.48 -34.86
CA ALA A 246 12.55 -26.87 -34.81
C ALA A 246 13.89 -27.05 -34.07
N ASP A 247 14.83 -26.10 -34.20
CA ASP A 247 16.10 -26.14 -33.48
C ASP A 247 15.91 -25.83 -31.99
N GLU A 248 16.25 -26.80 -31.14
CA GLU A 248 16.11 -26.71 -29.69
C GLU A 248 16.92 -25.55 -29.12
N LYS A 249 18.12 -25.32 -29.64
CA LYS A 249 19.03 -24.28 -29.13
C LYS A 249 18.50 -22.88 -29.46
N GLU A 250 18.04 -22.67 -30.68
CA GLU A 250 17.39 -21.43 -31.11
C GLU A 250 16.04 -21.20 -30.40
N ARG A 251 15.26 -22.27 -30.16
CA ARG A 251 14.02 -22.19 -29.37
C ARG A 251 14.29 -21.66 -27.97
N ILE A 252 15.25 -22.25 -27.26
CA ILE A 252 15.63 -21.83 -25.91
C ILE A 252 16.11 -20.38 -25.90
N LYS A 253 16.92 -19.98 -26.89
CA LYS A 253 17.41 -18.59 -27.02
C LYS A 253 16.25 -17.60 -27.22
N THR A 254 15.24 -17.97 -27.99
CA THR A 254 14.03 -17.14 -28.20
C THR A 254 13.22 -16.99 -26.91
N LEU A 255 13.07 -18.06 -26.12
CA LEU A 255 12.43 -18.00 -24.81
C LEU A 255 13.17 -17.07 -23.84
N ASP A 256 14.50 -17.13 -23.83
CA ASP A 256 15.34 -16.26 -23.00
C ASP A 256 15.23 -14.79 -23.38
N GLU A 257 15.15 -14.50 -24.68
CA GLU A 257 14.97 -13.14 -25.16
C GLU A 257 13.59 -12.61 -24.78
N GLY A 258 12.53 -13.43 -24.84
CA GLY A 258 11.20 -13.06 -24.35
C GLY A 258 11.21 -12.67 -22.87
N ALA A 259 11.85 -13.48 -22.03
CA ALA A 259 11.99 -13.19 -20.60
C ALA A 259 12.81 -11.91 -20.37
N ARG A 260 13.92 -11.73 -21.10
CA ARG A 260 14.79 -10.56 -21.00
C ARG A 260 14.09 -9.27 -21.39
N ILE A 261 13.32 -9.26 -22.49
CA ILE A 261 12.57 -8.10 -22.96
C ILE A 261 11.57 -7.66 -21.90
N MET A 262 10.85 -8.60 -21.28
CA MET A 262 9.92 -8.28 -20.20
C MET A 262 10.62 -7.65 -18.98
N LEU A 263 11.76 -8.22 -18.56
CA LEU A 263 12.54 -7.70 -17.43
C LEU A 263 13.11 -6.30 -17.71
N ARG A 264 13.70 -6.08 -18.89
CA ARG A 264 14.23 -4.78 -19.30
C ARG A 264 13.11 -3.74 -19.42
N GLY A 265 11.98 -4.14 -19.99
CA GLY A 265 10.79 -3.29 -20.08
C GLY A 265 10.31 -2.81 -18.72
N ASN A 266 10.31 -3.69 -17.72
CA ASN A 266 9.94 -3.31 -16.36
C ASN A 266 10.92 -2.30 -15.74
N LEU A 267 12.22 -2.49 -15.97
CA LEU A 267 13.25 -1.55 -15.54
C LEU A 267 13.03 -0.15 -16.16
N GLU A 268 12.76 -0.08 -17.45
CA GLU A 268 12.51 1.19 -18.16
C GLU A 268 11.27 1.92 -17.65
N MET A 269 10.18 1.18 -17.40
CA MET A 269 8.97 1.75 -16.79
C MET A 269 9.28 2.34 -15.41
N MET A 270 10.04 1.61 -14.59
CA MET A 270 10.41 2.08 -13.26
C MET A 270 11.33 3.29 -13.29
N GLN A 271 12.27 3.35 -14.23
CA GLN A 271 13.10 4.53 -14.46
C GLN A 271 12.26 5.76 -14.83
N LYS A 272 11.27 5.62 -15.72
CA LYS A 272 10.34 6.71 -16.08
C LYS A 272 9.54 7.18 -14.86
N PHE A 273 9.07 6.25 -14.04
CA PHE A 273 8.35 6.57 -12.80
C PHE A 273 9.24 7.28 -11.78
N ALA A 274 10.44 6.77 -11.51
CA ALA A 274 11.39 7.37 -10.57
C ALA A 274 11.72 8.83 -10.95
N ARG A 275 11.95 9.09 -12.25
CA ARG A 275 12.13 10.47 -12.75
C ARG A 275 10.86 11.31 -12.57
N GLY A 276 9.69 10.73 -12.85
CA GLY A 276 8.40 11.39 -12.72
C GLY A 276 7.97 11.69 -11.27
N LEU A 277 8.56 11.02 -10.27
CA LEU A 277 8.23 11.22 -8.86
C LEU A 277 8.75 12.55 -8.29
N ARG A 278 9.83 13.11 -8.85
CA ARG A 278 10.49 14.29 -8.29
C ARG A 278 9.55 15.48 -8.08
N LEU A 279 8.76 15.83 -9.10
CA LEU A 279 7.81 16.95 -9.02
C LEU A 279 6.69 16.70 -8.02
N PRO A 280 5.95 15.57 -8.05
CA PRO A 280 4.96 15.25 -7.04
C PRO A 280 5.47 15.32 -5.60
N ILE A 281 6.71 14.88 -5.35
CA ILE A 281 7.29 14.94 -4.01
C ILE A 281 7.57 16.37 -3.59
N ILE A 282 8.10 17.21 -4.49
CA ILE A 282 8.29 18.64 -4.22
C ILE A 282 6.94 19.28 -3.90
N VAL A 283 5.89 18.98 -4.68
CA VAL A 283 4.56 19.53 -4.41
C VAL A 283 4.01 19.04 -3.06
N LEU A 284 4.15 17.76 -2.74
CA LEU A 284 3.75 17.22 -1.43
C LEU A 284 4.55 17.83 -0.27
N TYR A 285 5.83 18.09 -0.47
CA TYR A 285 6.67 18.81 0.49
C TYR A 285 6.19 20.26 0.67
N MET A 286 5.92 20.97 -0.43
CA MET A 286 5.47 22.36 -0.38
C MET A 286 4.08 22.47 0.25
N LEU A 287 3.15 21.60 -0.12
CA LEU A 287 1.78 21.61 0.36
C LEU A 287 1.66 21.03 1.78
N GLY A 288 2.42 19.99 2.08
CA GLY A 288 2.33 19.27 3.35
C GLY A 288 3.32 19.67 4.43
N ILE A 289 4.37 20.42 4.11
CA ILE A 289 5.29 20.91 5.13
C ILE A 289 5.36 22.43 5.03
N VAL A 290 5.82 22.99 3.91
CA VAL A 290 6.16 24.42 3.83
C VAL A 290 4.94 25.34 4.01
N LEU A 291 3.84 25.08 3.31
CA LEU A 291 2.62 25.91 3.39
C LEU A 291 2.02 25.93 4.80
N PRO A 292 1.79 24.78 5.47
CA PRO A 292 1.36 24.75 6.87
C PRO A 292 2.31 25.47 7.79
N VAL A 293 3.62 25.23 7.63
CA VAL A 293 4.65 25.89 8.43
C VAL A 293 4.55 27.40 8.30
N MET A 294 4.54 27.93 7.08
CA MET A 294 4.44 29.38 6.84
C MET A 294 3.13 29.94 7.40
N GLY A 295 2.02 29.24 7.17
CA GLY A 295 0.72 29.66 7.68
C GLY A 295 0.66 29.68 9.21
N LEU A 296 1.25 28.69 9.88
CA LEU A 296 1.28 28.59 11.34
C LEU A 296 2.25 29.59 11.97
N VAL A 297 3.33 29.98 11.30
CA VAL A 297 4.22 31.07 11.73
C VAL A 297 3.52 32.42 11.63
N ILE A 298 2.72 32.64 10.59
CA ILE A 298 2.02 33.91 10.35
C ILE A 298 0.72 34.00 11.17
N ALA A 299 0.11 32.86 11.54
CA ALA A 299 -1.17 32.83 12.24
C ALA A 299 -1.22 33.70 13.52
N PRO A 300 -0.22 33.68 14.42
CA PRO A 300 -0.21 34.56 15.57
C PRO A 300 -0.24 36.04 15.18
N VAL A 301 0.50 36.44 14.14
CA VAL A 301 0.50 37.81 13.61
C VAL A 301 -0.86 38.21 13.05
N ILE A 302 -1.51 37.33 12.28
CA ILE A 302 -2.85 37.58 11.74
C ILE A 302 -3.89 37.70 12.86
N THR A 303 -3.87 36.79 13.83
CA THR A 303 -4.86 36.75 14.93
C THR A 303 -4.73 37.95 15.87
N THR A 304 -3.53 38.53 15.98
CA THR A 304 -3.23 39.67 16.85
C THR A 304 -3.52 41.01 16.18
N LEU A 305 -3.26 41.13 14.87
CA LEU A 305 -3.41 42.38 14.11
C LEU A 305 -4.79 42.57 13.48
N MET A 306 -5.54 41.49 13.20
CA MET A 306 -6.87 41.61 12.60
C MET A 306 -7.97 41.62 13.69
N ALA A 307 -8.82 42.66 13.69
CA ALA A 307 -9.91 42.84 14.65
C ALA A 307 -10.95 41.70 14.70
N ARG A 308 -11.00 40.85 13.65
CA ARG A 308 -11.68 39.55 13.63
C ARG A 308 -10.63 38.47 13.35
N GLY A 309 -9.91 38.05 14.39
CA GLY A 309 -8.94 36.97 14.30
C GLY A 309 -9.56 35.66 13.78
N ILE A 310 -8.73 34.83 13.13
CA ILE A 310 -9.14 33.49 12.71
C ILE A 310 -9.41 32.65 13.96
N SER A 311 -10.58 32.01 14.05
CA SER A 311 -10.90 31.13 15.18
C SER A 311 -9.95 29.92 15.21
N VAL A 312 -9.51 29.52 16.41
CA VAL A 312 -8.69 28.31 16.64
C VAL A 312 -9.28 27.07 15.96
N ASN A 313 -10.61 26.93 16.04
CA ASN A 313 -11.35 25.83 15.41
C ASN A 313 -11.20 25.81 13.88
N ALA A 314 -11.13 26.96 13.23
CA ALA A 314 -10.90 27.04 11.79
C ALA A 314 -9.48 26.58 11.42
N LEU A 315 -8.48 26.92 12.24
CA LEU A 315 -7.11 26.42 12.06
C LEU A 315 -7.05 24.89 12.18
N ILE A 316 -7.72 24.32 13.20
CA ILE A 316 -7.83 22.86 13.37
C ILE A 316 -8.42 22.20 12.12
N ILE A 317 -9.54 22.72 11.60
CA ILE A 317 -10.20 22.13 10.43
C ILE A 317 -9.33 22.21 9.18
N VAL A 318 -8.71 23.36 8.92
CA VAL A 318 -7.89 23.55 7.72
C VAL A 318 -6.63 22.70 7.78
N TYR A 319 -5.89 22.74 8.89
CA TYR A 319 -4.60 22.07 9.00
C TYR A 319 -4.69 20.59 9.37
N ASN A 320 -5.58 20.18 10.26
CA ASN A 320 -5.62 18.78 10.73
C ASN A 320 -6.65 17.92 9.97
N PHE A 321 -7.48 18.52 9.11
CA PHE A 321 -8.45 17.74 8.31
C PHE A 321 -8.32 18.01 6.82
N LEU A 322 -8.58 19.25 6.38
CA LEU A 322 -8.67 19.56 4.94
C LEU A 322 -7.34 19.28 4.23
N LEU A 323 -6.24 19.77 4.77
CA LEU A 323 -4.92 19.67 4.14
C LEU A 323 -4.38 18.21 4.13
N PRO A 324 -4.44 17.42 5.21
CA PRO A 324 -4.12 16.00 5.21
C PRO A 324 -4.95 15.19 4.20
N ILE A 325 -6.25 15.49 4.05
CA ILE A 325 -7.10 14.86 3.04
C ILE A 325 -6.59 15.16 1.63
N ILE A 326 -6.25 16.42 1.33
CA ILE A 326 -5.68 16.80 0.02
C ILE A 326 -4.37 16.06 -0.23
N ILE A 327 -3.46 16.03 0.75
CA ILE A 327 -2.19 15.28 0.67
C ILE A 327 -2.45 13.80 0.41
N TYR A 328 -3.38 13.19 1.15
CA TYR A 328 -3.71 11.78 1.02
C TYR A 328 -4.24 11.44 -0.38
N VAL A 329 -5.14 12.27 -0.93
CA VAL A 329 -5.66 12.10 -2.29
C VAL A 329 -4.53 12.21 -3.31
N MET A 330 -3.67 13.22 -3.19
CA MET A 330 -2.51 13.38 -4.07
C MET A 330 -1.56 12.18 -4.00
N LEU A 331 -1.26 11.71 -2.80
CA LEU A 331 -0.45 10.52 -2.55
C LEU A 331 -1.04 9.30 -3.26
N LYS A 332 -2.36 9.07 -3.15
CA LYS A 332 -3.03 7.96 -3.84
C LYS A 332 -2.95 8.07 -5.36
N ILE A 333 -3.08 9.28 -5.91
CA ILE A 333 -2.94 9.54 -7.34
C ILE A 333 -1.51 9.21 -7.81
N VAL A 334 -0.49 9.66 -7.07
CA VAL A 334 0.92 9.41 -7.41
C VAL A 334 1.24 7.92 -7.34
N LEU A 335 0.83 7.24 -6.26
CA LEU A 335 1.06 5.81 -6.07
C LEU A 335 0.30 4.95 -7.09
N SER A 336 -0.84 5.40 -7.60
CA SER A 336 -1.59 4.70 -8.66
C SER A 336 -0.85 4.63 -9.99
N LYS A 337 0.25 5.39 -10.16
CA LYS A 337 1.09 5.39 -11.35
C LYS A 337 2.37 4.58 -11.18
N ARG A 338 2.59 3.96 -10.00
CA ARG A 338 3.77 3.12 -9.75
C ARG A 338 3.75 1.92 -10.70
N PRO A 339 4.78 1.69 -11.52
CA PRO A 339 4.89 0.51 -12.35
C PRO A 339 5.03 -0.77 -11.53
N GLY A 340 4.90 -1.88 -12.26
CA GLY A 340 5.27 -3.24 -11.88
C GLY A 340 6.40 -3.35 -10.87
N GLY A 341 6.12 -3.52 -9.57
CA GLY A 341 7.11 -3.91 -8.56
C GLY A 341 7.06 -5.41 -8.30
N PHE A 342 8.20 -5.98 -7.93
CA PHE A 342 8.30 -7.41 -7.63
C PHE A 342 7.34 -7.80 -6.52
N SER A 343 6.59 -8.89 -6.74
CA SER A 343 5.77 -9.53 -5.73
C SER A 343 6.63 -9.88 -4.53
N ARG A 344 6.10 -9.63 -3.34
CA ARG A 344 6.82 -9.89 -2.09
C ARG A 344 6.64 -11.34 -1.69
N PRO A 345 7.56 -11.88 -0.88
CA PRO A 345 7.36 -13.19 -0.31
C PRO A 345 6.07 -13.20 0.51
N ASP A 346 5.21 -14.14 0.16
CA ASP A 346 3.99 -14.41 0.90
C ASP A 346 4.36 -15.07 2.24
N ILE A 347 3.69 -14.66 3.30
CA ILE A 347 3.93 -15.11 4.68
C ILE A 347 2.73 -15.84 5.28
N GLU A 348 1.60 -15.92 4.58
CA GLU A 348 0.34 -16.46 5.13
C GLU A 348 0.44 -17.95 5.52
N GLY A 349 1.40 -18.68 4.96
CA GLY A 349 1.66 -20.10 5.29
C GLY A 349 2.70 -20.36 6.38
N TYR A 350 3.27 -19.34 7.02
CA TYR A 350 4.37 -19.55 7.99
C TYR A 350 3.83 -19.97 9.37
N PRO A 351 4.29 -21.11 9.95
CA PRO A 351 3.83 -21.56 11.26
C PRO A 351 4.30 -20.63 12.39
N GLY A 352 3.41 -20.25 13.30
CA GLY A 352 3.73 -19.34 14.41
C GLY A 352 3.61 -17.85 14.08
N LEU A 353 2.96 -17.49 12.97
CA LEU A 353 2.68 -16.10 12.61
C LEU A 353 1.59 -15.50 13.53
N PRO A 354 1.75 -14.29 14.07
CA PRO A 354 0.68 -13.64 14.82
C PRO A 354 -0.50 -13.26 13.94
N GLU A 355 -1.71 -13.41 14.50
CA GLU A 355 -2.93 -12.88 13.88
C GLU A 355 -2.81 -11.37 13.59
N PRO A 356 -3.55 -10.84 12.60
CA PRO A 356 -3.56 -9.40 12.33
C PRO A 356 -3.85 -8.58 13.61
N GLY A 357 -2.96 -7.64 13.93
CA GLY A 357 -3.10 -6.76 15.10
C GLY A 357 -2.70 -7.36 16.46
N HIS A 358 -2.15 -8.58 16.48
CA HIS A 358 -1.69 -9.24 17.70
C HIS A 358 -0.16 -9.34 17.76
N TYR A 359 0.38 -9.48 18.97
CA TYR A 359 1.79 -9.78 19.22
C TYR A 359 1.90 -11.07 20.03
N ILE A 360 2.71 -12.03 19.57
CA ILE A 360 2.94 -13.28 20.31
C ILE A 360 4.08 -13.05 21.31
N ILE A 361 3.82 -13.29 22.59
CA ILE A 361 4.88 -13.38 23.60
C ILE A 361 4.98 -14.82 24.07
N THR A 362 6.16 -15.41 23.92
CA THR A 362 6.48 -16.72 24.50
C THR A 362 6.91 -16.51 25.95
N THR A 363 6.10 -16.99 26.89
CA THR A 363 6.46 -16.96 28.32
C THR A 363 7.60 -17.94 28.63
N LYS A 364 8.32 -17.75 29.75
CA LYS A 364 9.37 -18.70 30.21
C LYS A 364 8.86 -20.15 30.38
N ALA A 365 7.54 -20.35 30.44
CA ALA A 365 6.88 -21.66 30.52
C ALA A 365 6.50 -22.26 29.15
N GLY A 366 6.94 -21.66 28.03
CA GLY A 366 6.70 -22.17 26.68
C GLY A 366 5.27 -21.95 26.13
N LYS A 367 4.37 -21.30 26.89
CA LYS A 367 3.03 -20.95 26.41
C LYS A 367 3.04 -19.62 25.65
N GLU A 368 2.56 -19.67 24.42
CA GLU A 368 2.36 -18.51 23.54
C GLU A 368 1.06 -17.79 23.93
N HIS A 369 1.15 -16.49 24.22
CA HIS A 369 -0.02 -15.65 24.45
C HIS A 369 -0.09 -14.58 23.36
N GLN A 370 -1.24 -14.48 22.70
CA GLN A 370 -1.51 -13.43 21.71
C GLN A 370 -2.09 -12.20 22.43
N ILE A 371 -1.34 -11.11 22.42
CA ILE A 371 -1.76 -9.86 23.07
C ILE A 371 -2.36 -8.93 22.01
N PRO A 372 -3.59 -8.42 22.20
CA PRO A 372 -4.18 -7.44 21.29
C PRO A 372 -3.46 -6.10 21.45
N LEU A 373 -2.71 -5.69 20.41
CA LEU A 373 -1.88 -4.47 20.46
C LEU A 373 -2.72 -3.19 20.52
N LEU A 374 -3.95 -3.23 20.02
CA LEU A 374 -4.86 -2.08 20.06
C LEU A 374 -5.22 -1.67 21.50
N LEU A 375 -5.41 -2.65 22.39
CA LEU A 375 -5.69 -2.34 23.79
C LEU A 375 -4.45 -1.76 24.48
N VAL A 376 -3.28 -2.35 24.23
CA VAL A 376 -2.01 -1.87 24.77
C VAL A 376 -1.69 -0.44 24.29
N SER A 377 -1.93 -0.14 23.01
CA SER A 377 -1.70 1.20 22.46
C SER A 377 -2.64 2.25 23.05
N ILE A 378 -3.92 1.92 23.24
CA ILE A 378 -4.89 2.84 23.88
C ILE A 378 -4.52 3.08 25.34
N VAL A 379 -4.16 2.03 26.09
CA VAL A 379 -3.72 2.17 27.49
C VAL A 379 -2.47 3.03 27.59
N ALA A 380 -1.48 2.82 26.71
CA ALA A 380 -0.27 3.65 26.66
C ALA A 380 -0.57 5.12 26.31
N PHE A 381 -1.45 5.37 25.33
CA PHE A 381 -1.92 6.71 24.99
C PHE A 381 -2.53 7.41 26.20
N ILE A 382 -3.52 6.77 26.84
CA ILE A 382 -4.23 7.33 27.99
C ILE A 382 -3.24 7.63 29.10
N LEU A 383 -2.41 6.66 29.50
CA LEU A 383 -1.51 6.78 30.64
C LEU A 383 -0.47 7.90 30.47
N ILE A 384 0.09 8.06 29.26
CA ILE A 384 1.06 9.11 28.96
C ILE A 384 0.38 10.48 28.87
N SER A 385 -0.84 10.56 28.34
CA SER A 385 -1.55 11.82 28.11
C SER A 385 -2.33 12.35 29.33
N ILE A 386 -2.38 11.62 30.46
CA ILE A 386 -3.06 12.06 31.71
C ILE A 386 -2.72 13.53 32.07
N PRO A 387 -1.45 13.97 32.13
CA PRO A 387 -1.12 15.33 32.54
C PRO A 387 -1.69 16.40 31.60
N GLY A 388 -1.74 16.13 30.30
CA GLY A 388 -2.33 17.01 29.31
C GLY A 388 -3.86 17.05 29.36
N PHE A 389 -4.52 15.92 29.64
CA PHE A 389 -5.97 15.93 29.86
C PHE A 389 -6.36 16.72 31.11
N LEU A 390 -5.58 16.62 32.19
CA LEU A 390 -5.80 17.41 33.41
C LEU A 390 -5.68 18.91 33.17
N MET A 391 -4.80 19.33 32.25
CA MET A 391 -4.67 20.72 31.83
C MET A 391 -5.94 21.25 31.14
N ILE A 392 -6.56 20.44 30.28
CA ILE A 392 -7.80 20.80 29.57
C ILE A 392 -8.98 20.93 30.55
N LEU A 393 -9.03 20.06 31.57
CA LEU A 393 -10.07 20.08 32.60
C LEU A 393 -9.96 21.27 33.56
N ASN A 394 -8.74 21.77 33.82
CA ASN A 394 -8.47 22.88 34.72
C ASN A 394 -7.86 24.08 33.98
N PRO A 395 -8.68 24.89 33.26
CA PRO A 395 -8.20 26.09 32.59
C PRO A 395 -7.64 27.11 33.61
N PRO A 396 -6.60 27.89 33.26
CA PRO A 396 -6.02 28.87 34.16
C PRO A 396 -7.00 30.01 34.46
N ALA A 397 -6.89 30.57 35.66
CA ALA A 397 -7.56 31.82 36.01
C ALA A 397 -6.90 33.07 35.36
N GLN A 398 -5.66 32.98 34.86
CA GLN A 398 -4.94 34.08 34.20
C GLN A 398 -4.19 33.60 32.95
N VAL A 399 -4.30 34.35 31.85
CA VAL A 399 -3.60 34.07 30.59
C VAL A 399 -2.15 34.52 30.74
N GLY A 400 -1.21 33.56 30.79
CA GLY A 400 0.22 33.83 31.00
C GLY A 400 1.11 32.66 30.57
N PHE A 401 2.39 32.93 30.33
CA PHE A 401 3.37 31.91 29.99
C PHE A 401 3.72 31.08 31.24
N GLU A 402 3.30 29.82 31.26
CA GLU A 402 3.67 28.86 32.29
C GLU A 402 4.38 27.65 31.66
N LEU A 403 5.68 27.53 31.92
CA LEU A 403 6.50 26.39 31.46
C LEU A 403 5.86 25.01 31.77
N PRO A 404 5.21 24.80 32.94
CA PRO A 404 4.49 23.56 33.22
C PRO A 404 3.37 23.22 32.23
N ARG A 405 2.66 24.21 31.67
CA ARG A 405 1.55 24.00 30.73
C ARG A 405 2.03 23.50 29.38
N ILE A 406 3.13 24.05 28.87
CA ILE A 406 3.77 23.60 27.62
C ILE A 406 4.27 22.15 27.75
N ILE A 407 4.73 21.76 28.94
CA ILE A 407 5.12 20.37 29.23
C ILE A 407 3.87 19.48 29.29
N GLN A 408 2.77 19.94 29.88
CA GLN A 408 1.51 19.19 29.92
C GLN A 408 0.90 18.98 28.53
N SER A 409 0.82 20.01 27.68
CA SER A 409 0.34 19.88 26.29
C SER A 409 1.24 18.96 25.46
N LEU A 410 2.55 18.93 25.72
CA LEU A 410 3.49 18.01 25.08
C LEU A 410 3.15 16.54 25.33
N THR A 411 2.64 16.20 26.53
CA THR A 411 2.28 14.81 26.88
C THR A 411 1.13 14.25 26.03
N ILE A 412 0.26 15.10 25.48
CA ILE A 412 -0.81 14.68 24.55
C ILE A 412 -0.18 14.19 23.25
N ILE A 413 0.78 14.95 22.71
CA ILE A 413 1.47 14.63 21.45
C ILE A 413 2.33 13.39 21.63
N ILE A 414 3.11 13.30 22.71
CA ILE A 414 3.95 12.14 22.99
C ILE A 414 3.08 10.89 23.20
N GLY A 415 1.98 11.01 23.95
CA GLY A 415 1.06 9.89 24.15
C GLY A 415 0.45 9.42 22.83
N ALA A 416 -0.03 10.35 22.00
CA ALA A 416 -0.62 10.03 20.69
C ALA A 416 0.39 9.32 19.78
N SER A 417 1.61 9.86 19.70
CA SER A 417 2.72 9.21 18.99
C SER A 417 3.04 7.83 19.54
N ALA A 418 3.17 7.70 20.87
CA ALA A 418 3.52 6.43 21.52
C ALA A 418 2.47 5.34 21.25
N GLY A 419 1.18 5.66 21.33
CA GLY A 419 0.11 4.72 21.00
C GLY A 419 0.21 4.21 19.55
N ILE A 420 0.41 5.13 18.60
CA ILE A 420 0.58 4.77 17.17
C ILE A 420 1.85 3.95 16.97
N ILE A 421 2.98 4.32 17.58
CA ILE A 421 4.26 3.62 17.48
C ILE A 421 4.14 2.18 18.00
N ILE A 422 3.56 1.97 19.18
CA ILE A 422 3.40 0.65 19.80
C ILE A 422 2.57 -0.27 18.89
N TYR A 423 1.42 0.23 18.40
CA TYR A 423 0.56 -0.54 17.52
C TYR A 423 1.25 -0.90 16.19
N THR A 424 1.88 0.09 15.56
CA THR A 424 2.44 -0.07 14.21
C THR A 424 3.74 -0.86 14.17
N ILE A 425 4.65 -0.68 15.14
CA ILE A 425 5.87 -1.50 15.24
C ILE A 425 5.52 -2.89 15.72
N GLY A 426 4.71 -3.01 16.79
CA GLY A 426 4.33 -4.30 17.36
C GLY A 426 3.67 -5.21 16.33
N SER A 427 2.68 -4.71 15.59
CA SER A 427 1.91 -5.53 14.63
C SER A 427 2.74 -6.02 13.43
N SER A 428 3.86 -5.36 13.14
CA SER A 428 4.68 -5.65 11.95
C SER A 428 6.00 -6.34 12.24
N TYR A 429 6.58 -6.18 13.43
CA TYR A 429 7.95 -6.60 13.70
C TYR A 429 8.17 -8.11 13.50
N GLN A 430 7.32 -8.95 14.10
CA GLN A 430 7.41 -10.42 13.98
C GLN A 430 7.21 -10.88 12.52
N LYS A 431 6.25 -10.29 11.83
CA LYS A 431 5.95 -10.61 10.43
C LYS A 431 7.09 -10.19 9.49
N LEU A 432 7.74 -9.06 9.76
CA LEU A 432 8.91 -8.62 9.00
C LEU A 432 10.11 -9.52 9.22
N LYS A 433 10.32 -10.03 10.43
CA LYS A 433 11.39 -10.99 10.71
C LYS A 433 11.23 -12.25 9.85
N VAL A 434 10.04 -12.84 9.86
CA VAL A 434 9.69 -14.00 9.02
C VAL A 434 9.89 -13.69 7.54
N ARG A 435 9.40 -12.52 7.07
CA ARG A 435 9.58 -12.12 5.67
C ARG A 435 11.05 -11.97 5.29
N ALA A 436 11.88 -11.43 6.19
CA ALA A 436 13.31 -11.29 5.96
C ALA A 436 14.01 -12.65 5.84
N GLU A 437 13.61 -13.64 6.63
CA GLU A 437 14.11 -15.02 6.50
C GLU A 437 13.73 -15.65 5.15
N ILE A 438 12.50 -15.45 4.69
CA ILE A 438 12.06 -15.93 3.37
C ILE A 438 12.78 -15.19 2.24
N GLU A 439 12.97 -13.88 2.37
CA GLU A 439 13.70 -13.08 1.39
C GLU A 439 15.18 -13.49 1.33
N GLU A 440 15.82 -13.80 2.46
CA GLU A 440 17.18 -14.37 2.49
C GLU A 440 17.24 -15.73 1.78
N LEU A 441 16.26 -16.61 2.04
CA LEU A 441 16.11 -17.89 1.35
C LEU A 441 15.99 -17.72 -0.16
N GLU A 442 15.08 -16.84 -0.62
CA GLU A 442 14.86 -16.59 -2.05
C GLU A 442 16.06 -15.93 -2.73
N ASN A 443 16.73 -15.00 -2.04
CA ASN A 443 17.94 -14.34 -2.56
C ASN A 443 19.11 -15.31 -2.73
N GLY A 444 19.14 -16.42 -2.00
CA GLY A 444 20.15 -17.47 -2.12
C GLY A 444 19.85 -18.51 -3.21
N LEU A 445 18.62 -18.55 -3.75
CA LEU A 445 18.22 -19.58 -4.70
C LEU A 445 18.98 -19.51 -6.02
N ASP A 446 19.31 -18.30 -6.48
CA ASP A 446 19.99 -18.11 -7.77
C ASP A 446 21.31 -18.91 -7.83
N SER A 447 22.16 -18.74 -6.81
CA SER A 447 23.44 -19.43 -6.68
C SER A 447 23.29 -20.91 -6.34
N ALA A 448 22.36 -21.25 -5.44
CA ALA A 448 22.14 -22.63 -5.01
C ALA A 448 21.64 -23.53 -6.16
N LEU A 449 20.70 -23.03 -6.97
CA LEU A 449 20.17 -23.76 -8.13
C LEU A 449 21.21 -23.86 -9.25
N TYR A 450 22.00 -22.80 -9.46
CA TYR A 450 23.09 -22.86 -10.44
C TYR A 450 24.11 -23.95 -10.07
N GLN A 451 24.57 -23.98 -8.81
CA GLN A 451 25.50 -25.01 -8.32
C GLN A 451 24.88 -26.41 -8.39
N LEU A 452 23.61 -26.55 -7.97
CA LEU A 452 22.89 -27.83 -8.06
C LEU A 452 22.85 -28.33 -9.51
N GLY A 453 22.47 -27.46 -10.45
CA GLY A 453 22.43 -27.80 -11.87
C GLY A 453 23.82 -28.14 -12.43
N GLU A 454 24.88 -27.47 -11.98
CA GLU A 454 26.26 -27.78 -12.35
C GLU A 454 26.67 -29.18 -11.89
N ARG A 455 26.40 -29.53 -10.64
CA ARG A 455 26.74 -30.85 -10.10
C ARG A 455 25.96 -31.98 -10.76
N ILE A 456 24.67 -31.78 -11.03
CA ILE A 456 23.85 -32.75 -11.76
C ILE A 456 24.38 -32.89 -13.21
N SER A 457 24.81 -31.79 -13.85
CA SER A 457 25.44 -31.85 -15.19
C SER A 457 26.73 -32.67 -15.21
N MET A 458 27.50 -32.66 -14.12
CA MET A 458 28.72 -33.46 -13.95
C MET A 458 28.44 -34.94 -13.69
N GLY A 459 27.17 -35.38 -13.69
CA GLY A 459 26.79 -36.77 -13.43
C GLY A 459 26.68 -37.13 -11.95
N THR A 460 26.66 -36.16 -11.05
CA THR A 460 26.46 -36.43 -9.62
C THR A 460 24.98 -36.80 -9.37
N PRO A 461 24.68 -37.91 -8.64
CA PRO A 461 23.32 -38.22 -8.22
C PRO A 461 22.69 -37.07 -7.43
N ILE A 462 21.38 -36.88 -7.55
CA ILE A 462 20.70 -35.69 -7.01
C ILE A 462 20.84 -35.57 -5.49
N GLU A 463 20.83 -36.70 -4.78
CA GLU A 463 21.04 -36.80 -3.33
C GLU A 463 22.39 -36.18 -2.94
N SER A 464 23.45 -36.60 -3.64
CA SER A 464 24.80 -36.12 -3.37
C SER A 464 25.01 -34.70 -3.93
N ALA A 465 24.32 -34.33 -5.00
CA ALA A 465 24.41 -32.99 -5.57
C ALA A 465 23.84 -31.95 -4.60
N ILE A 466 22.66 -32.22 -4.01
CA ILE A 466 22.01 -31.32 -3.04
C ILE A 466 22.89 -31.09 -1.81
N ILE A 467 23.44 -32.15 -1.21
CA ILE A 467 24.31 -32.03 -0.03
C ILE A 467 25.58 -31.24 -0.37
N ARG A 468 26.27 -31.58 -1.47
CA ARG A 468 27.50 -30.89 -1.86
C ARG A 468 27.27 -29.44 -2.30
N SER A 469 26.10 -29.11 -2.84
CA SER A 469 25.69 -27.72 -3.09
C SER A 469 25.46 -26.97 -1.78
N ALA A 470 24.88 -27.62 -0.76
CA ALA A 470 24.77 -27.02 0.57
C ALA A 470 26.14 -26.73 1.20
N ASP A 471 27.14 -27.59 1.00
CA ASP A 471 28.48 -27.42 1.55
C ASP A 471 29.27 -26.25 0.93
N GLU A 472 29.00 -25.92 -0.34
CA GLU A 472 29.60 -24.75 -1.01
C GLU A 472 28.97 -23.43 -0.59
N ILE A 473 27.72 -23.45 -0.11
CA ILE A 473 27.04 -22.29 0.42
C ILE A 473 27.58 -22.03 1.84
N LYS A 474 28.40 -20.98 1.99
CA LYS A 474 29.09 -20.66 3.26
C LYS A 474 28.13 -20.60 4.46
N ALA A 475 27.05 -19.83 4.35
CA ALA A 475 26.04 -19.65 5.39
C ALA A 475 24.72 -19.14 4.79
N GLY A 476 23.61 -19.32 5.53
CA GLY A 476 22.30 -18.74 5.19
C GLY A 476 21.16 -19.75 5.25
N VAL A 477 19.93 -19.24 5.19
CA VAL A 477 18.68 -20.04 5.30
C VAL A 477 18.61 -21.13 4.21
N ILE A 478 19.06 -20.83 2.98
CA ILE A 478 19.06 -21.75 1.84
C ILE A 478 19.94 -22.99 2.05
N ARG A 479 21.07 -22.82 2.77
CA ARG A 479 21.94 -23.94 3.15
C ARG A 479 21.19 -24.92 4.03
N GLY A 480 20.47 -24.41 5.02
CA GLY A 480 19.64 -25.21 5.93
C GLY A 480 18.56 -25.99 5.19
N PHE A 481 17.91 -25.35 4.20
CA PHE A 481 16.93 -26.01 3.34
C PHE A 481 17.57 -27.17 2.55
N PHE A 482 18.66 -26.94 1.81
CA PHE A 482 19.32 -28.00 1.02
C PHE A 482 19.85 -29.12 1.91
N TYR A 483 20.43 -28.78 3.06
CA TYR A 483 20.92 -29.77 4.01
C TYR A 483 19.79 -30.66 4.52
N ARG A 484 18.63 -30.08 4.86
CA ARG A 484 17.44 -30.84 5.30
C ARG A 484 16.93 -31.77 4.21
N VAL A 485 16.80 -31.29 2.97
CA VAL A 485 16.40 -32.14 1.83
C VAL A 485 17.39 -33.30 1.65
N GLY A 486 18.69 -32.98 1.60
CA GLY A 486 19.74 -33.97 1.41
C GLY A 486 19.83 -35.00 2.54
N THR A 487 19.66 -34.58 3.80
CA THR A 487 19.66 -35.50 4.95
C THR A 487 18.39 -36.35 5.01
N SER A 488 17.22 -35.81 4.67
CA SER A 488 16.00 -36.63 4.55
C SER A 488 16.15 -37.71 3.47
N MET A 489 16.73 -37.37 2.32
CA MET A 489 16.99 -38.35 1.26
C MET A 489 18.04 -39.40 1.68
N LYS A 490 19.16 -38.95 2.29
CA LYS A 490 20.28 -39.84 2.64
C LYS A 490 20.03 -40.69 3.88
N ASN A 491 19.46 -40.11 4.95
CA ASN A 491 19.33 -40.76 6.25
C ASN A 491 17.97 -41.43 6.44
N LEU A 492 16.90 -40.89 5.84
CA LEU A 492 15.54 -41.43 5.95
C LEU A 492 15.12 -42.24 4.72
N GLY A 493 15.94 -42.30 3.66
CA GLY A 493 15.64 -43.03 2.43
C GLY A 493 14.45 -42.47 1.65
N MET A 494 14.06 -41.22 1.92
CA MET A 494 12.91 -40.60 1.28
C MET A 494 13.24 -40.23 -0.18
N PRO A 495 12.35 -40.54 -1.16
CA PRO A 495 12.49 -40.01 -2.50
C PRO A 495 12.37 -38.48 -2.50
N LEU A 496 12.95 -37.81 -3.51
CA LEU A 496 13.01 -36.35 -3.61
C LEU A 496 11.66 -35.66 -3.37
N GLU A 497 10.59 -36.19 -3.98
CA GLU A 497 9.23 -35.66 -3.84
C GLU A 497 8.73 -35.70 -2.38
N GLN A 498 8.97 -36.80 -1.66
CA GLN A 498 8.61 -36.88 -0.24
C GLN A 498 9.51 -36.00 0.63
N ALA A 499 10.83 -35.98 0.37
CA ALA A 499 11.76 -35.14 1.13
C ALA A 499 11.42 -33.63 1.06
N LEU A 500 10.79 -33.20 -0.04
CA LEU A 500 10.35 -31.83 -0.26
C LEU A 500 8.94 -31.54 0.27
N PHE A 501 7.96 -32.38 -0.08
CA PHE A 501 6.52 -32.08 0.04
C PHE A 501 5.77 -32.88 1.11
N ASP A 502 6.43 -33.77 1.85
CA ASP A 502 5.76 -34.57 2.87
C ASP A 502 5.06 -33.70 3.94
N PRO A 503 3.78 -33.97 4.30
CA PRO A 503 3.04 -33.15 5.26
C PRO A 503 3.66 -33.10 6.66
N GLU A 504 4.38 -34.14 7.09
CA GLU A 504 4.96 -34.21 8.42
C GLU A 504 6.42 -33.76 8.43
N ASN A 505 7.24 -34.30 7.51
CA ASN A 505 8.69 -34.18 7.52
C ASN A 505 9.28 -33.42 6.31
N GLY A 506 8.45 -32.92 5.39
CA GLY A 506 8.89 -32.23 4.18
C GLY A 506 9.64 -30.94 4.49
N ALA A 507 10.72 -30.67 3.75
CA ALA A 507 11.54 -29.48 3.96
C ALA A 507 10.75 -28.17 3.74
N LEU A 508 9.79 -28.14 2.80
CA LEU A 508 9.00 -26.94 2.50
C LEU A 508 8.08 -26.50 3.65
N ARG A 509 7.74 -27.40 4.58
CA ARG A 509 7.01 -27.04 5.81
C ARG A 509 7.80 -26.08 6.70
N PHE A 510 9.12 -26.27 6.77
CA PHE A 510 10.02 -25.47 7.60
C PHE A 510 10.53 -24.23 6.86
N TYR A 511 10.44 -24.24 5.53
CA TYR A 511 10.90 -23.16 4.67
C TYR A 511 9.78 -22.76 3.68
N PRO A 512 8.65 -22.21 4.17
CA PRO A 512 7.50 -21.92 3.34
C PRO A 512 7.78 -20.69 2.47
N SER A 513 8.13 -20.94 1.20
CA SER A 513 8.20 -19.93 0.13
C SER A 513 7.48 -20.48 -1.09
N LYS A 514 6.54 -19.69 -1.64
CA LYS A 514 5.85 -20.04 -2.89
C LYS A 514 6.84 -20.16 -4.05
N THR A 515 7.79 -19.24 -4.16
CA THR A 515 8.84 -19.28 -5.18
C THR A 515 9.67 -20.56 -5.07
N LEU A 516 10.09 -20.90 -3.85
CA LEU A 516 10.85 -22.13 -3.59
C LEU A 516 10.04 -23.37 -3.96
N GLN A 517 8.78 -23.43 -3.50
CA GLN A 517 7.87 -24.53 -3.80
C GLN A 517 7.76 -24.75 -5.32
N THR A 518 7.44 -23.70 -6.08
CA THR A 518 7.31 -23.76 -7.55
C THR A 518 8.59 -24.30 -8.21
N ILE A 519 9.76 -23.84 -7.78
CA ILE A 519 11.04 -24.26 -8.35
C ILE A 519 11.34 -25.73 -8.00
N MET A 520 11.03 -26.15 -6.78
CA MET A 520 11.21 -27.52 -6.33
C MET A 520 10.25 -28.48 -7.04
N GLU A 521 9.03 -28.04 -7.35
CA GLU A 521 8.09 -28.81 -8.19
C GLU A 521 8.65 -29.01 -9.60
N VAL A 522 9.20 -27.94 -10.20
CA VAL A 522 9.88 -28.03 -11.50
C VAL A 522 11.09 -28.96 -11.41
N LEU A 523 11.86 -28.93 -10.32
CA LEU A 523 12.98 -29.84 -10.13
C LEU A 523 12.51 -31.30 -10.12
N VAL A 524 11.47 -31.63 -9.34
CA VAL A 524 10.91 -32.99 -9.30
C VAL A 524 10.44 -33.43 -10.68
N GLU A 525 9.70 -32.59 -11.40
CA GLU A 525 9.20 -32.92 -12.73
C GLU A 525 10.33 -33.09 -13.75
N SER A 526 11.35 -32.22 -13.71
CA SER A 526 12.53 -32.34 -14.58
C SER A 526 13.35 -33.59 -14.26
N THR A 527 13.41 -34.03 -13.00
CA THR A 527 14.12 -35.27 -12.63
C THR A 527 13.42 -36.52 -13.15
N LYS A 528 12.08 -36.53 -13.23
CA LYS A 528 11.30 -37.62 -13.86
C LYS A 528 11.64 -37.77 -15.34
N LYS A 529 12.07 -36.69 -16.01
CA LYS A 529 12.52 -36.68 -17.40
C LYS A 529 14.01 -36.98 -17.59
N GLY A 530 14.78 -37.04 -16.49
CA GLY A 530 16.20 -37.37 -16.48
C GLY A 530 17.09 -36.27 -15.89
N LEU A 531 18.27 -36.67 -15.40
CA LEU A 531 19.22 -35.78 -14.71
C LEU A 531 19.71 -34.62 -15.60
N GLY A 532 19.90 -34.85 -16.90
CA GLY A 532 20.29 -33.78 -17.83
C GLY A 532 19.24 -32.67 -17.94
N ALA A 533 17.95 -33.03 -17.98
CA ALA A 533 16.85 -32.07 -18.02
C ALA A 533 16.77 -31.27 -16.71
N ALA A 534 16.92 -31.95 -15.55
CA ALA A 534 16.99 -31.29 -14.25
C ALA A 534 18.16 -30.31 -14.16
N ALA A 535 19.34 -30.71 -14.64
CA ALA A 535 20.54 -29.88 -14.62
C ALA A 535 20.38 -28.58 -15.41
N VAL A 536 19.89 -28.67 -16.67
CA VAL A 536 19.64 -27.52 -17.53
C VAL A 536 18.56 -26.61 -16.94
N SER A 537 17.50 -27.19 -16.37
CA SER A 537 16.42 -26.45 -15.70
C SER A 537 16.97 -25.63 -14.54
N MET A 538 17.73 -26.26 -13.62
CA MET A 538 18.24 -25.58 -12.42
C MET A 538 19.25 -24.47 -12.74
N LYS A 539 20.18 -24.70 -13.68
CA LYS A 539 21.13 -23.65 -14.14
C LYS A 539 20.40 -22.44 -14.69
N THR A 540 19.35 -22.69 -15.49
CA THR A 540 18.57 -21.65 -16.12
C THR A 540 17.78 -20.85 -15.10
N ILE A 541 17.05 -21.54 -14.22
CA ILE A 541 16.26 -20.87 -13.17
C ILE A 541 17.20 -20.03 -12.30
N GLY A 542 18.36 -20.57 -11.94
CA GLY A 542 19.40 -19.84 -11.22
C GLY A 542 19.81 -18.54 -11.92
N LYS A 543 20.21 -18.62 -13.20
CA LYS A 543 20.58 -17.44 -14.00
C LYS A 543 19.44 -16.42 -14.13
N PHE A 544 18.21 -16.92 -14.22
CA PHE A 544 17.05 -16.07 -14.33
C PHE A 544 16.74 -15.33 -13.02
N LEU A 545 16.80 -16.01 -11.87
CA LEU A 545 16.66 -15.39 -10.55
C LEU A 545 17.76 -14.35 -10.29
N GLU A 546 18.98 -14.60 -10.76
CA GLU A 546 20.09 -13.63 -10.71
C GLU A 546 19.76 -12.35 -11.50
N ASN A 547 19.22 -12.49 -12.72
CA ASN A 547 18.78 -11.36 -13.55
C ASN A 547 17.64 -10.60 -12.87
N LEU A 548 16.65 -11.31 -12.30
CA LEU A 548 15.56 -10.72 -11.53
C LEU A 548 16.08 -9.88 -10.36
N ARG A 549 16.99 -10.45 -9.55
CA ARG A 549 17.60 -9.76 -8.41
C ARG A 549 18.36 -8.52 -8.84
N THR A 550 19.10 -8.59 -9.94
CA THR A 550 19.82 -7.44 -10.50
C THR A 550 18.87 -6.31 -10.89
N VAL A 551 17.76 -6.63 -11.54
CA VAL A 551 16.72 -5.64 -11.89
C VAL A 551 16.07 -5.06 -10.64
N LYS A 552 15.74 -5.88 -9.63
CA LYS A 552 15.22 -5.43 -8.33
C LYS A 552 16.17 -4.44 -7.65
N ASN A 553 17.44 -4.80 -7.48
CA ASN A 553 18.43 -3.94 -6.83
C ASN A 553 18.63 -2.63 -7.60
N THR A 554 18.59 -2.67 -8.93
CA THR A 554 18.67 -1.47 -9.76
C THR A 554 17.46 -0.56 -9.55
N ILE A 555 16.25 -1.14 -9.49
CA ILE A 555 15.01 -0.41 -9.19
C ILE A 555 15.07 0.25 -7.82
N GLU A 556 15.52 -0.48 -6.79
CA GLU A 556 15.69 0.05 -5.45
C GLU A 556 16.71 1.20 -5.42
N GLY A 557 17.83 1.07 -6.14
CA GLY A 557 18.81 2.14 -6.29
C GLY A 557 18.26 3.41 -6.96
N LEU A 558 17.44 3.25 -8.01
CA LEU A 558 16.83 4.38 -8.75
C LEU A 558 15.88 5.20 -7.88
N ILE A 559 15.13 4.54 -7.01
CA ILE A 559 14.13 5.17 -6.15
C ILE A 559 14.72 5.56 -4.78
N GLY A 560 15.87 4.97 -4.42
CA GLY A 560 16.52 5.13 -3.12
C GLY A 560 16.80 6.60 -2.76
N ASN A 561 17.38 7.38 -3.68
CA ASN A 561 17.65 8.82 -3.45
C ASN A 561 16.38 9.60 -3.09
N THR A 562 15.30 9.30 -3.82
CA THR A 562 13.99 9.91 -3.65
C THR A 562 13.36 9.52 -2.30
N VAL A 563 13.43 8.24 -1.94
CA VAL A 563 12.94 7.71 -0.67
C VAL A 563 13.74 8.27 0.51
N THR A 564 15.06 8.33 0.41
CA THR A 564 15.93 8.89 1.45
C THR A 564 15.60 10.36 1.73
N THR A 565 15.31 11.14 0.67
CA THR A 565 14.87 12.52 0.80
C THR A 565 13.54 12.62 1.55
N MET A 566 12.55 11.78 1.20
CA MET A 566 11.27 11.74 1.94
C MET A 566 11.44 11.27 3.39
N LYS A 567 12.34 10.31 3.65
CA LYS A 567 12.65 9.86 5.01
C LYS A 567 13.22 11.00 5.84
N PHE A 568 14.17 11.78 5.29
CA PHE A 568 14.70 12.97 5.96
C PHE A 568 13.58 14.00 6.24
N GLN A 569 12.67 14.21 5.28
CA GLN A 569 11.55 15.14 5.46
C GLN A 569 10.58 14.68 6.58
N ALA A 570 10.24 13.38 6.61
CA ALA A 570 9.34 12.80 7.59
C ALA A 570 9.97 12.71 8.98
N GLN A 571 11.22 12.24 9.08
CA GLN A 571 11.89 12.00 10.35
C GLN A 571 12.42 13.30 10.97
N PHE A 572 13.03 14.17 10.17
CA PHE A 572 13.74 15.34 10.69
C PHE A 572 13.03 16.65 10.38
N LEU A 573 12.89 16.99 9.10
CA LEU A 573 12.53 18.34 8.70
C LEU A 573 11.15 18.78 9.23
N THR A 574 10.13 17.93 9.10
CA THR A 574 8.76 18.22 9.57
C THR A 574 8.75 18.49 11.08
N SER A 575 9.39 17.63 11.84
CA SER A 575 9.42 17.70 13.31
C SER A 575 10.28 18.82 13.85
N PHE A 576 11.42 19.05 13.21
CA PHE A 576 12.30 20.15 13.56
C PHE A 576 11.58 21.48 13.37
N ILE A 577 10.95 21.68 12.20
CA ILE A 577 10.22 22.90 11.92
C ILE A 577 9.02 23.04 12.85
N ALA A 578 8.24 21.98 13.08
CA ALA A 578 7.13 21.99 14.03
C ALA A 578 7.55 22.44 15.44
N GLY A 579 8.69 21.95 15.94
CA GLY A 579 9.24 22.36 17.24
C GLY A 579 9.68 23.83 17.26
N VAL A 580 10.34 24.29 16.20
CA VAL A 580 10.76 25.69 16.04
C VAL A 580 9.56 26.64 15.98
N ILE A 581 8.49 26.27 15.27
CA ILE A 581 7.27 27.09 15.19
C ILE A 581 6.69 27.34 16.58
N ILE A 582 6.53 26.29 17.39
CA ILE A 582 5.99 26.46 18.75
C ILE A 582 6.92 27.29 19.62
N ALA A 583 8.24 27.14 19.48
CA ALA A 583 9.18 27.99 20.19
C ALA A 583 9.08 29.47 19.77
N LEU A 584 8.87 29.75 18.48
CA LEU A 584 8.62 31.11 17.97
C LEU A 584 7.27 31.67 18.44
N ASP A 585 6.24 30.84 18.50
CA ASP A 585 4.91 31.21 19.00
C ASP A 585 4.98 31.61 20.49
N ILE A 586 5.72 30.83 21.29
CA ILE A 586 6.03 31.17 22.69
C ILE A 586 6.78 32.51 22.79
N LEU A 587 7.78 32.74 21.94
CA LEU A 587 8.52 34.00 21.93
C LEU A 587 7.60 35.18 21.58
N LEU A 588 6.77 35.04 20.55
CA LEU A 588 5.84 36.07 20.10
C LEU A 588 4.81 36.37 21.20
N PHE A 589 4.25 35.34 21.85
CA PHE A 589 3.36 35.51 22.99
C PHE A 589 4.03 36.27 24.15
N LYS A 590 5.29 35.95 24.47
CA LYS A 590 6.08 36.65 25.49
C LYS A 590 6.31 38.12 25.13
N ILE A 591 6.69 38.41 23.88
CA ILE A 591 6.91 39.78 23.39
C ILE A 591 5.62 40.59 23.46
N LEU A 592 4.51 40.05 22.99
CA LEU A 592 3.22 40.74 22.98
C LEU A 592 2.70 41.00 24.40
N THR A 593 2.85 40.04 25.31
CA THR A 593 2.47 40.22 26.72
C THR A 593 3.30 41.32 27.38
N GLU A 594 4.61 41.34 27.12
CA GLU A 594 5.52 42.35 27.68
C GLU A 594 5.27 43.75 27.08
N LEU A 595 5.01 43.83 25.77
CA LEU A 595 4.58 45.06 25.11
C LEU A 595 3.26 45.57 25.69
N GLY A 596 2.29 44.68 25.92
CA GLY A 596 1.02 45.02 26.57
C GLY A 596 1.23 45.64 27.95
N LYS A 597 2.09 45.05 28.79
CA LYS A 597 2.47 45.60 30.10
C LYS A 597 3.17 46.95 29.99
N ARG A 598 4.10 47.11 29.05
CA ARG A 598 4.82 48.38 28.82
C ARG A 598 3.88 49.49 28.39
N VAL A 599 2.93 49.22 27.49
CA VAL A 599 1.91 50.19 27.08
C VAL A 599 1.01 50.57 28.26
N GLU A 600 0.63 49.62 29.12
CA GLU A 600 -0.14 49.91 30.34
C GLU A 600 0.65 50.77 31.34
N SER A 601 1.99 50.68 31.32
CA SER A 601 2.88 51.50 32.16
C SER A 601 3.20 52.90 31.61
N ILE A 602 2.79 53.23 30.37
CA ILE A 602 2.94 54.60 29.82
C ILE A 602 1.95 55.51 30.56
N ALA A 603 2.45 56.26 31.54
CA ALA A 603 1.69 57.25 32.29
C ALA A 603 1.25 58.40 31.35
N LEU A 604 -0.05 58.44 31.03
CA LEU A 604 -0.66 59.58 30.35
C LEU A 604 -0.88 60.75 31.33
N PRO A 605 -0.93 62.01 30.82
CA PRO A 605 -1.21 63.19 31.63
C PRO A 605 -2.49 63.03 32.46
N LYS A 606 -2.48 63.54 33.70
CA LYS A 606 -3.50 63.33 34.75
C LYS A 606 -4.95 63.69 34.38
N ASP A 607 -5.19 64.37 33.25
CA ASP A 607 -6.52 64.77 32.79
C ASP A 607 -7.18 63.79 31.82
N VAL A 608 -6.48 62.71 31.44
CA VAL A 608 -7.02 61.64 30.60
C VAL A 608 -7.27 60.41 31.48
N SER A 609 -8.53 60.00 31.61
CA SER A 609 -8.88 58.82 32.40
C SER A 609 -8.19 57.57 31.82
N VAL A 610 -7.35 56.94 32.63
CA VAL A 610 -6.59 55.72 32.25
C VAL A 610 -7.53 54.62 31.72
N THR A 611 -8.77 54.58 32.19
CA THR A 611 -9.82 53.65 31.78
C THR A 611 -10.27 53.85 30.31
N SER A 612 -10.26 55.07 29.78
CA SER A 612 -10.75 55.37 28.43
C SER A 612 -9.70 55.14 27.35
N VAL A 613 -8.42 55.44 27.61
CA VAL A 613 -7.31 55.16 26.66
C VAL A 613 -6.83 53.71 26.73
N SER A 614 -6.76 53.11 27.93
CA SER A 614 -6.51 51.65 28.06
C SER A 614 -7.63 50.84 27.40
N GLY A 615 -8.89 51.29 27.52
CA GLY A 615 -10.04 50.71 26.82
C GLY A 615 -10.00 50.87 25.29
N LEU A 616 -9.54 52.02 24.78
CA LEU A 616 -9.39 52.25 23.33
C LEU A 616 -8.23 51.41 22.73
N PHE A 617 -7.10 51.30 23.43
CA PHE A 617 -5.95 50.51 22.98
C PHE A 617 -6.20 48.99 23.03
N LYS A 618 -6.84 48.50 24.11
CA LYS A 618 -7.25 47.09 24.24
C LYS A 618 -8.34 46.69 23.22
N SER A 619 -9.17 47.64 22.76
CA SER A 619 -10.24 47.39 21.79
C SER A 619 -9.87 47.62 20.31
N SER A 620 -8.90 48.51 20.01
CA SER A 620 -8.64 48.92 18.62
C SER A 620 -7.34 48.40 17.99
N MET A 621 -6.33 48.00 18.77
CA MET A 621 -5.02 47.61 18.17
C MET A 621 -4.34 46.37 18.77
N PHE A 622 -4.55 46.03 20.04
CA PHE A 622 -3.91 44.85 20.67
C PHE A 622 -4.84 44.18 21.67
N ASN A 623 -5.73 43.31 21.20
CA ASN A 623 -6.53 42.49 22.09
C ASN A 623 -5.73 41.23 22.48
N VAL A 624 -4.96 41.33 23.57
CA VAL A 624 -4.15 40.22 24.10
C VAL A 624 -5.04 39.01 24.48
N ALA A 625 -6.33 39.22 24.75
CA ALA A 625 -7.28 38.14 25.05
C ALA A 625 -7.72 37.34 23.82
N THR A 626 -7.48 37.81 22.58
CA THR A 626 -7.76 37.06 21.35
C THR A 626 -6.54 36.31 20.80
N VAL A 627 -5.39 36.41 21.48
CA VAL A 627 -4.19 35.64 21.10
C VAL A 627 -4.43 34.19 21.44
N VAL A 628 -4.26 33.32 20.45
CA VAL A 628 -4.37 31.88 20.65
C VAL A 628 -3.31 31.45 21.67
N PRO A 629 -3.68 30.80 22.79
CA PRO A 629 -2.70 30.36 23.75
C PRO A 629 -1.74 29.33 23.13
N ALA A 630 -0.45 29.45 23.41
CA ALA A 630 0.61 28.64 22.79
C ALA A 630 0.39 27.13 23.00
N GLU A 631 -0.24 26.73 24.09
CA GLU A 631 -0.66 25.35 24.36
C GLU A 631 -1.60 24.76 23.30
N HIS A 632 -2.52 25.57 22.76
CA HIS A 632 -3.48 25.13 21.75
C HIS A 632 -2.80 25.04 20.39
N MET A 633 -1.94 26.01 20.07
CA MET A 633 -1.09 25.95 18.87
C MET A 633 -0.17 24.73 18.89
N GLN A 634 0.39 24.39 20.05
CA GLN A 634 1.21 23.19 20.21
C GLN A 634 0.46 21.92 19.88
N ILE A 635 -0.79 21.76 20.35
CA ILE A 635 -1.62 20.60 20.01
C ILE A 635 -1.91 20.55 18.51
N ILE A 636 -2.27 21.69 17.90
CA ILE A 636 -2.57 21.77 16.45
C ILE A 636 -1.35 21.34 15.63
N VAL A 637 -0.21 22.00 15.84
CA VAL A 637 1.05 21.73 15.13
C VAL A 637 1.55 20.31 15.41
N GLY A 638 1.40 19.82 16.63
CA GLY A 638 1.82 18.48 17.05
C GLY A 638 1.02 17.37 16.37
N VAL A 639 -0.32 17.49 16.35
CA VAL A 639 -1.19 16.55 15.62
C VAL A 639 -0.87 16.58 14.13
N TYR A 640 -0.71 17.79 13.57
CA TYR A 640 -0.34 17.95 12.17
C TYR A 640 1.00 17.28 11.81
N MET A 641 2.01 17.42 12.67
CA MET A 641 3.30 16.75 12.51
C MET A 641 3.12 15.22 12.45
N ILE A 642 2.32 14.65 13.37
CA ILE A 642 2.03 13.21 13.39
C ILE A 642 1.37 12.78 12.07
N GLU A 643 0.36 13.51 11.60
CA GLU A 643 -0.38 13.21 10.36
C GLU A 643 0.53 13.26 9.13
N VAL A 644 1.34 14.30 8.98
CA VAL A 644 2.26 14.44 7.85
C VAL A 644 3.31 13.32 7.88
N THR A 645 3.86 13.00 9.05
CA THR A 645 4.83 11.90 9.17
C THR A 645 4.20 10.55 8.80
N ILE A 646 2.94 10.30 9.17
CA ILE A 646 2.19 9.11 8.75
C ILE A 646 2.01 9.12 7.22
N LEU A 647 1.54 10.23 6.64
CA LEU A 647 1.29 10.34 5.20
C LEU A 647 2.58 10.15 4.38
N LEU A 648 3.67 10.81 4.77
CA LEU A 648 4.98 10.61 4.12
C LEU A 648 5.48 9.18 4.28
N SER A 649 5.25 8.52 5.42
CA SER A 649 5.61 7.12 5.61
C SER A 649 4.80 6.18 4.70
N ILE A 650 3.51 6.46 4.50
CA ILE A 650 2.70 5.73 3.52
C ILE A 650 3.25 5.95 2.11
N MET A 651 3.69 7.17 1.78
CA MET A 651 4.29 7.48 0.48
C MET A 651 5.61 6.72 0.28
N ILE A 652 6.50 6.77 1.27
CA ILE A 652 7.80 6.09 1.27
C ILE A 652 7.60 4.60 1.00
N ASN A 653 6.71 3.94 1.75
CA ASN A 653 6.42 2.53 1.55
C ASN A 653 5.74 2.27 0.20
N GLY A 654 4.77 3.10 -0.20
CA GLY A 654 4.07 2.96 -1.45
C GLY A 654 4.99 3.08 -2.66
N VAL A 655 5.98 3.98 -2.61
CA VAL A 655 6.97 4.21 -3.65
C VAL A 655 7.98 3.08 -3.71
N MET A 656 8.58 2.72 -2.58
CA MET A 656 9.64 1.71 -2.50
C MET A 656 9.06 0.32 -2.76
N ASN A 657 8.03 -0.05 -2.01
CA ASN A 657 7.59 -1.43 -1.95
C ASN A 657 6.19 -1.65 -2.57
N GLY A 658 5.37 -0.62 -2.78
CA GLY A 658 3.99 -0.77 -3.27
C GLY A 658 2.98 -1.04 -2.15
N LYS A 659 1.93 -1.84 -2.43
CA LYS A 659 0.87 -2.19 -1.46
C LYS A 659 1.37 -3.28 -0.50
N ASP A 660 1.83 -2.87 0.68
CA ASP A 660 2.08 -3.80 1.79
C ASP A 660 1.87 -3.10 3.10
N ASP A 661 0.91 -3.64 3.82
CA ASP A 661 0.50 -3.07 5.09
C ASP A 661 1.53 -3.36 6.19
N ILE A 662 2.32 -4.43 6.06
CA ILE A 662 3.30 -4.81 7.08
C ILE A 662 4.45 -3.81 7.13
N TYR A 663 5.15 -3.59 6.01
CA TYR A 663 6.23 -2.61 5.94
C TYR A 663 5.71 -1.16 6.04
N LYS A 664 4.48 -0.89 5.59
CA LYS A 664 3.81 0.42 5.80
C LYS A 664 3.74 0.74 7.29
N ASN A 665 3.19 -0.16 8.09
CA ASN A 665 3.03 0.05 9.53
C ASN A 665 4.40 0.20 10.20
N TYR A 666 5.37 -0.67 9.89
CA TYR A 666 6.72 -0.55 10.45
C TYR A 666 7.41 0.79 10.08
N SER A 667 7.28 1.22 8.82
CA SER A 667 7.82 2.51 8.37
C SER A 667 7.14 3.68 9.06
N ILE A 668 5.83 3.63 9.29
CA ILE A 668 5.10 4.65 10.07
C ILE A 668 5.67 4.73 11.48
N GLY A 669 5.76 3.60 12.18
CA GLY A 669 6.21 3.58 13.57
C GLY A 669 7.66 4.04 13.75
N THR A 670 8.57 3.56 12.91
CA THR A 670 9.99 3.97 12.95
C THR A 670 10.17 5.45 12.62
N ASN A 671 9.54 5.95 11.54
CA ASN A 671 9.64 7.36 11.19
C ASN A 671 9.02 8.26 12.26
N LEU A 672 7.86 7.88 12.79
CA LEU A 672 7.15 8.64 13.84
C LEU A 672 7.94 8.67 15.16
N LEU A 673 8.69 7.62 15.49
CA LEU A 673 9.58 7.58 16.65
C LEU A 673 10.68 8.64 16.51
N PHE A 674 11.43 8.64 15.39
CA PHE A 674 12.47 9.65 15.15
C PHE A 674 11.87 11.08 15.11
N SER A 675 10.76 11.23 14.41
CA SER A 675 9.97 12.47 14.30
C SER A 675 9.62 13.03 15.69
N THR A 676 9.04 12.21 16.57
CA THR A 676 8.63 12.64 17.92
C THR A 676 9.83 13.06 18.77
N VAL A 677 10.94 12.30 18.72
CA VAL A 677 12.17 12.65 19.46
C VAL A 677 12.75 13.97 18.98
N ILE A 678 12.82 14.18 17.66
CA ILE A 678 13.35 15.41 17.06
C ILE A 678 12.45 16.61 17.37
N TYR A 679 11.13 16.43 17.37
CA TYR A 679 10.18 17.47 17.74
C TYR A 679 10.36 17.94 19.19
N VAL A 680 10.46 16.99 20.13
CA VAL A 680 10.71 17.28 21.55
C VAL A 680 12.03 18.03 21.71
N PHE A 681 13.11 17.54 21.08
CA PHE A 681 14.42 18.19 21.13
C PHE A 681 14.39 19.61 20.57
N ALA A 682 13.79 19.81 19.38
CA ALA A 682 13.70 21.11 18.73
C ALA A 682 12.88 22.11 19.57
N LEU A 683 11.78 21.66 20.18
CA LEU A 683 10.97 22.47 21.08
C LEU A 683 11.76 22.92 22.32
N PHE A 684 12.41 21.99 23.03
CA PHE A 684 13.21 22.33 24.21
C PHE A 684 14.38 23.25 23.87
N PHE A 685 15.08 22.97 22.76
CA PHE A 685 16.17 23.82 22.28
C PHE A 685 15.68 25.24 21.96
N GLY A 686 14.55 25.36 21.26
CA GLY A 686 13.94 26.64 20.94
C GLY A 686 13.51 27.42 22.20
N ILE A 687 12.87 26.75 23.17
CA ILE A 687 12.51 27.38 24.45
C ILE A 687 13.77 27.88 25.18
N MET A 688 14.83 27.08 25.24
CA MET A 688 16.08 27.47 25.89
C MET A 688 16.69 28.71 25.22
N LEU A 689 16.76 28.72 23.89
CA LEU A 689 17.32 29.80 23.09
C LEU A 689 16.53 31.12 23.29
N PHE A 690 15.20 31.05 23.30
CA PHE A 690 14.33 32.23 23.45
C PHE A 690 14.09 32.65 24.90
N SER A 691 14.28 31.77 25.87
CA SER A 691 14.22 32.11 27.30
C SER A 691 15.36 33.02 27.74
N GLY A 692 16.55 32.85 27.12
CA GLY A 692 17.75 33.66 27.38
C GLY A 692 17.68 35.11 26.88
N LEU A 693 16.75 35.42 25.98
CA LEU A 693 16.41 36.79 25.59
C LEU A 693 15.68 37.50 26.75
N LYS A 694 16.46 38.07 27.68
CA LYS A 694 16.00 39.14 28.55
C LYS A 694 15.90 40.41 27.70
N LEU A 695 14.69 40.88 27.43
CA LEU A 695 14.47 42.24 26.93
C LEU A 695 15.00 43.19 28.01
N SER A 696 16.13 43.85 27.73
CA SER A 696 16.78 44.78 28.65
C SER A 696 15.78 45.84 29.15
N PRO A 697 15.80 46.20 30.45
CA PRO A 697 15.07 47.36 30.94
C PRO A 697 15.83 48.61 30.48
N GLY A 698 15.54 49.04 29.26
CA GLY A 698 15.79 50.40 28.78
C GLY A 698 14.55 51.24 29.00
#